data_AF-A0A946WRQ2-F1
#
_entry.id   AF-A0A946WRQ2-F1
#
_cell.length_a   1.000
_cell.length_b   1.000
_cell.length_c   1.000
_cell.angle_alpha   90.00
_cell.angle_beta   90.00
_cell.angle_gamma   90.00
#
_symmetry.space_group_name_H-M   'P 1'
#
loop_
_entity.id
_entity.type
_entity.pdbx_description
1 polymer ?
#
loop_
_entity_poly.entity_id
_entity_poly.type
_entity_poly.pdbx_seq_one_letter_code
_entity_poly.pdbx_strand_id
1 'polypeptide(L)'
;MNFVKKTHLIFAIVILFGATDKLYSEPMTYYHILTNHEETPFDEYIYYGIGGPINGTIRTNDFLPVGSHEIWGQMITSRELIFEGDEIEFDNVIEHAPPYPFPERFDYIRDHATIHIPRRRWRNDNGSHMTWIKFRGDQGIDIYQYPAGTPRSDSLFEHTQVPQGMIIYVDGMVEVEGYVTGQVTIYSSGNMYLIDNIQYTGSRERDGWFESEGFPHMLGLVSDKNIIIKDNIPNGKQNGWDHGGINRHSININGSLIALGGSFTFEHQNDDWERYQGPEPDWRGYVNLKGSVAQFRRGYLNRHNHQGTGYGVNYSMDPRLLTIGPPGFGPGEYPDISGRHDRLLLIEGIYTFTNTIVNKLVVPAGVEIRLDGANALTVRDTLIINGTDEEPVTIRELNQNSRAALNVDWGNRAFVEIQHANFSENVEINFEFDTLKVKQSRFEGPVYFEGNIYIDSCQFFDRTYLTSWRSMHVNRSTFGFGMDISGDVRDGELLNNTIVGSRFDGIIVHRFSNLEIKNNIIAFNGVGINNRHFEHPDMAFNCVYGNSEDNWLGCERGQGSMSLDPLMEDYQRSEYNLMEDSPCIDAGDPSFPLDPDESRVDIGAYYFDHEPWSIDETPIPENFQISTFPNPFNSSLRVSIINPQPENVEWSIVNINGQIISGGQWNLEQGKNEFTLNSLNIDTPGVYFLKFGLNGMTKHKKLICLP
;
A
#
# COMPACT_ATOMS: atom_id res chain seq x y z
N MET A 1 -38.55 -5.06 -47.44
CA MET A 1 -37.14 -5.33 -47.11
C MET A 1 -36.46 -3.99 -46.85
N ASN A 2 -36.60 -3.48 -45.62
CA ASN A 2 -36.11 -2.19 -45.15
C ASN A 2 -35.29 -2.46 -43.89
N PHE A 3 -33.97 -2.30 -43.96
CA PHE A 3 -33.10 -2.28 -42.79
C PHE A 3 -32.95 -0.82 -42.33
N VAL A 4 -33.58 -0.49 -41.21
CA VAL A 4 -33.33 0.75 -40.46
C VAL A 4 -32.11 0.52 -39.59
N LYS A 5 -31.03 1.26 -39.87
CA LYS A 5 -29.84 1.37 -39.01
C LYS A 5 -30.25 1.94 -37.65
N LYS A 6 -30.02 1.20 -36.57
CA LYS A 6 -30.06 1.74 -35.20
C LYS A 6 -28.75 2.47 -34.92
N THR A 7 -28.91 3.77 -34.66
CA THR A 7 -27.93 4.74 -34.17
C THR A 7 -27.20 4.18 -32.93
N HIS A 8 -25.89 4.01 -33.01
CA HIS A 8 -25.03 3.89 -31.83
C HIS A 8 -24.71 5.32 -31.39
N LEU A 9 -25.17 5.69 -30.20
CA LEU A 9 -24.80 6.94 -29.54
C LEU A 9 -23.38 6.74 -28.99
N ILE A 10 -22.38 7.19 -29.74
CA ILE A 10 -21.01 7.30 -29.26
C ILE A 10 -21.03 8.41 -28.19
N PHE A 11 -20.99 8.04 -26.92
CA PHE A 11 -20.58 8.96 -25.86
C PHE A 11 -19.08 9.19 -26.03
N ALA A 12 -18.72 10.17 -26.86
CA ALA A 12 -17.42 10.79 -26.77
C ALA A 12 -17.39 11.55 -25.44
N ILE A 13 -16.75 10.97 -24.42
CA ILE A 13 -16.43 11.69 -23.19
C ILE A 13 -15.45 12.79 -23.58
N VAL A 14 -15.99 14.01 -23.74
CA VAL A 14 -15.19 15.24 -23.70
C VAL A 14 -14.64 15.33 -22.28
N ILE A 15 -13.35 15.04 -22.11
CA ILE A 15 -12.61 15.30 -20.88
C ILE A 15 -12.53 16.82 -20.74
N LEU A 16 -13.55 17.40 -20.10
CA LEU A 16 -13.46 18.74 -19.53
C LEU A 16 -12.53 18.64 -18.32
N PHE A 17 -11.27 19.06 -18.50
CA PHE A 17 -10.38 19.38 -17.40
C PHE A 17 -10.96 20.57 -16.63
N GLY A 18 -11.86 20.26 -15.70
CA GLY A 18 -12.32 21.17 -14.66
C GLY A 18 -11.38 21.04 -13.46
N ALA A 19 -10.74 22.16 -13.11
CA ALA A 19 -9.81 22.28 -12.00
C ALA A 19 -10.37 21.71 -10.68
N THR A 20 -9.63 20.76 -10.10
CA THR A 20 -9.62 20.51 -8.65
C THR A 20 -8.18 20.22 -8.25
N ASP A 21 -7.63 21.04 -7.35
CA ASP A 21 -6.28 21.02 -6.77
C ASP A 21 -6.00 19.78 -5.89
N LYS A 22 -6.27 18.57 -6.36
CA LYS A 22 -5.89 17.32 -5.66
C LYS A 22 -4.87 16.54 -6.48
N LEU A 23 -3.64 16.70 -6.02
CA LEU A 23 -2.35 16.21 -6.48
C LEU A 23 -2.34 14.78 -7.04
N TYR A 24 -1.69 14.60 -8.19
CA TYR A 24 -1.08 13.33 -8.58
C TYR A 24 0.09 13.09 -7.62
N SER A 25 0.10 12.05 -6.79
CA SER A 25 1.22 11.82 -5.86
C SER A 25 1.90 10.48 -6.09
N GLU A 26 2.48 10.32 -7.28
CA GLU A 26 3.64 9.44 -7.39
C GLU A 26 4.75 10.00 -6.49
N PRO A 27 5.50 9.17 -5.73
CA PRO A 27 6.55 9.65 -4.84
C PRO A 27 7.57 10.55 -5.56
N MET A 28 8.02 11.63 -4.90
CA MET A 28 9.02 12.55 -5.45
C MET A 28 10.32 11.85 -5.84
N THR A 29 10.58 10.70 -5.22
CA THR A 29 11.74 9.86 -5.45
C THR A 29 11.74 9.19 -6.82
N TYR A 30 10.61 9.14 -7.54
CA TYR A 30 10.47 8.50 -8.86
C TYR A 30 11.18 9.28 -9.97
N TYR A 31 11.49 10.55 -9.72
CA TYR A 31 11.93 11.49 -10.71
C TYR A 31 13.19 12.21 -10.26
N HIS A 32 14.01 12.62 -11.23
CA HIS A 32 14.77 13.84 -11.06
C HIS A 32 13.83 15.03 -11.26
N ILE A 33 13.31 15.61 -10.16
CA ILE A 33 12.49 16.82 -10.23
C ILE A 33 13.40 18.04 -10.25
N LEU A 34 13.63 18.53 -11.45
CA LEU A 34 14.52 19.64 -11.75
C LEU A 34 13.69 20.89 -12.08
N THR A 35 14.26 22.05 -11.84
CA THR A 35 13.63 23.34 -12.12
C THR A 35 14.65 24.35 -12.63
N ASN A 36 14.17 25.33 -13.38
CA ASN A 36 14.86 26.55 -13.78
C ASN A 36 14.58 27.73 -12.82
N HIS A 37 13.79 27.52 -11.75
CA HIS A 37 13.33 28.56 -10.84
C HIS A 37 14.45 29.06 -9.92
N GLU A 38 15.39 29.80 -10.51
CA GLU A 38 16.39 30.68 -9.93
C GLU A 38 17.13 31.38 -11.08
N GLU A 39 17.16 32.70 -11.10
CA GLU A 39 17.93 33.51 -12.05
C GLU A 39 19.17 34.10 -11.34
N THR A 40 20.27 34.26 -12.07
CA THR A 40 21.39 35.05 -11.55
C THR A 40 20.94 36.51 -11.36
N PRO A 41 21.68 37.35 -10.61
CA PRO A 41 21.40 38.79 -10.54
C PRO A 41 21.44 39.51 -11.90
N PHE A 42 21.87 38.83 -12.96
CA PHE A 42 21.89 39.31 -14.34
C PHE A 42 20.72 38.77 -15.19
N ASP A 43 19.71 38.14 -14.57
CA ASP A 43 18.53 37.60 -15.26
C ASP A 43 18.87 36.43 -16.22
N GLU A 44 19.97 35.73 -15.95
CA GLU A 44 20.43 34.59 -16.74
C GLU A 44 20.00 33.28 -16.08
N TYR A 45 19.59 32.32 -16.91
CA TYR A 45 19.27 30.97 -16.45
C TYR A 45 20.52 30.20 -16.02
N ILE A 46 20.34 29.41 -14.97
CA ILE A 46 21.39 28.53 -14.46
C ILE A 46 21.29 27.16 -15.14
N TYR A 47 22.22 26.89 -16.07
CA TYR A 47 22.29 25.63 -16.80
C TYR A 47 22.67 24.43 -15.90
N TYR A 48 22.15 23.25 -16.25
CA TYR A 48 22.63 21.96 -15.77
C TYR A 48 23.75 21.47 -16.70
N GLY A 49 24.90 21.03 -16.17
CA GLY A 49 25.87 20.27 -16.97
C GLY A 49 27.22 20.92 -17.20
N ILE A 50 28.13 20.68 -16.26
CA ILE A 50 29.56 20.66 -16.58
C ILE A 50 30.06 19.30 -16.10
N GLY A 51 30.38 18.36 -17.00
CA GLY A 51 31.24 17.22 -16.70
C GLY A 51 30.65 15.79 -16.71
N GLY A 52 29.33 15.55 -16.78
CA GLY A 52 28.78 14.18 -16.77
C GLY A 52 27.28 14.05 -17.13
N PRO A 53 26.77 12.82 -17.38
CA PRO A 53 25.40 12.59 -17.85
C PRO A 53 24.35 12.68 -16.73
N ILE A 54 23.11 12.96 -17.13
CA ILE A 54 21.91 12.77 -16.29
C ILE A 54 21.09 11.64 -16.89
N ASN A 55 20.96 10.54 -16.17
CA ASN A 55 20.23 9.35 -16.60
C ASN A 55 19.04 9.08 -15.68
N GLY A 56 17.83 9.02 -16.24
CA GLY A 56 16.60 8.69 -15.56
C GLY A 56 15.43 9.55 -16.02
N THR A 57 14.25 9.33 -15.43
CA THR A 57 13.08 10.14 -15.74
C THR A 57 13.22 11.52 -15.09
N ILE A 58 13.17 12.56 -15.91
CA ILE A 58 13.24 13.96 -15.47
C ILE A 58 11.83 14.53 -15.48
N ARG A 59 11.50 15.27 -14.42
CA ARG A 59 10.26 16.03 -14.32
C ARG A 59 10.54 17.49 -14.00
N THR A 60 9.79 18.39 -14.62
CA THR A 60 9.86 19.84 -14.35
C THR A 60 8.46 20.46 -14.44
N ASN A 61 8.25 21.51 -13.65
CA ASN A 61 7.04 22.33 -13.74
C ASN A 61 7.14 23.43 -14.81
N ASP A 62 8.31 23.58 -15.42
CA ASP A 62 8.61 24.61 -16.41
C ASP A 62 9.55 24.04 -17.49
N PHE A 63 10.51 24.82 -18.01
CA PHE A 63 11.54 24.32 -18.92
C PHE A 63 12.86 23.96 -18.19
N LEU A 64 13.83 23.36 -18.90
CA LEU A 64 15.09 22.87 -18.33
C LEU A 64 16.31 23.36 -19.14
N PRO A 65 17.11 24.32 -18.61
CA PRO A 65 18.33 24.78 -19.29
C PRO A 65 19.49 23.78 -19.11
N VAL A 66 20.05 23.24 -20.19
CA VAL A 66 21.10 22.19 -20.15
C VAL A 66 22.33 22.62 -20.95
N GLY A 67 23.49 22.72 -20.31
CA GLY A 67 24.77 23.01 -20.95
C GLY A 67 25.43 21.74 -21.47
N SER A 68 25.55 21.63 -22.80
CA SER A 68 26.47 20.74 -23.57
C SER A 68 26.67 19.26 -23.13
N HIS A 69 25.67 18.56 -22.57
CA HIS A 69 25.85 17.16 -22.11
C HIS A 69 24.62 16.27 -22.37
N GLU A 70 24.88 14.96 -22.49
CA GLU A 70 23.88 13.92 -22.75
C GLU A 70 22.91 13.72 -21.56
N ILE A 71 21.62 13.89 -21.83
CA ILE A 71 20.54 13.43 -20.96
C ILE A 71 19.99 12.14 -21.55
N TRP A 72 19.81 11.10 -20.73
CA TRP A 72 19.26 9.82 -21.14
C TRP A 72 18.00 9.51 -20.32
N GLY A 73 16.89 9.20 -21.00
CA GLY A 73 15.61 8.86 -20.36
C GLY A 73 14.42 9.69 -20.83
N GLN A 74 13.33 9.59 -20.07
CA GLN A 74 12.06 10.27 -20.36
C GLN A 74 12.01 11.68 -19.72
N MET A 75 11.45 12.64 -20.46
CA MET A 75 11.20 13.99 -19.97
C MET A 75 9.70 14.23 -19.79
N ILE A 76 9.31 14.76 -18.63
CA ILE A 76 7.93 15.16 -18.32
C ILE A 76 7.93 16.64 -17.92
N THR A 77 7.21 17.47 -18.67
CA THR A 77 7.08 18.90 -18.37
C THR A 77 5.62 19.33 -18.30
N SER A 78 5.36 20.33 -17.46
CA SER A 78 4.03 20.91 -17.30
C SER A 78 3.70 22.01 -18.30
N ARG A 79 4.68 22.42 -19.11
CA ARG A 79 4.56 23.44 -20.14
C ARG A 79 5.11 22.93 -21.47
N GLU A 80 5.05 23.77 -22.50
CA GLU A 80 5.83 23.55 -23.72
C GLU A 80 7.31 23.62 -23.36
N LEU A 81 8.08 22.69 -23.89
CA LEU A 81 9.47 22.49 -23.50
C LEU A 81 10.39 23.43 -24.28
N ILE A 82 11.08 24.32 -23.57
CA ILE A 82 12.04 25.25 -24.16
C ILE A 82 13.45 24.79 -23.78
N PHE A 83 14.28 24.53 -24.78
CA PHE A 83 15.68 24.12 -24.59
C PHE A 83 16.64 25.13 -25.19
N GLU A 84 17.79 25.28 -24.52
CA GLU A 84 18.97 25.93 -25.06
C GLU A 84 20.14 24.94 -24.88
N GLY A 85 20.63 24.37 -25.98
CA GLY A 85 21.71 23.38 -26.02
C GLY A 85 21.77 22.63 -27.36
N ASP A 86 22.98 22.36 -27.86
CA ASP A 86 23.17 21.83 -29.23
C ASP A 86 23.11 20.29 -29.34
N GLU A 87 23.09 19.54 -28.23
CA GLU A 87 23.13 18.07 -28.21
C GLU A 87 22.23 17.49 -27.10
N ILE A 88 20.95 17.28 -27.38
CA ILE A 88 19.99 16.67 -26.43
C ILE A 88 19.11 15.66 -27.17
N GLU A 89 19.14 14.39 -26.78
CA GLU A 89 18.24 13.35 -27.25
C GLU A 89 17.48 12.76 -26.06
N PHE A 90 16.15 12.90 -26.03
CA PHE A 90 15.30 12.21 -25.06
C PHE A 90 14.73 10.94 -25.68
N ASP A 91 14.61 9.86 -24.89
CA ASP A 91 13.94 8.65 -25.33
C ASP A 91 12.45 8.90 -25.59
N ASN A 92 11.84 9.80 -24.80
CA ASN A 92 10.44 10.19 -24.90
C ASN A 92 10.20 11.53 -24.18
N VAL A 93 9.27 12.34 -24.67
CA VAL A 93 8.88 13.63 -24.08
C VAL A 93 7.36 13.69 -23.90
N ILE A 94 6.92 14.02 -22.69
CA ILE A 94 5.53 14.29 -22.33
C ILE A 94 5.40 15.76 -21.94
N GLU A 95 4.78 16.56 -22.81
CA GLU A 95 4.50 17.98 -22.57
C GLU A 95 3.10 18.19 -21.98
N HIS A 96 2.89 19.36 -21.37
CA HIS A 96 1.62 19.74 -20.75
C HIS A 96 1.10 18.75 -19.69
N ALA A 97 2.01 18.04 -19.01
CA ALA A 97 1.66 17.25 -17.85
C ALA A 97 1.13 18.16 -16.71
N PRO A 98 0.31 17.65 -15.80
CA PRO A 98 -0.05 18.42 -14.61
C PRO A 98 1.20 18.78 -13.79
N PRO A 99 1.30 20.03 -13.26
CA PRO A 99 2.38 20.44 -12.35
C PRO A 99 2.59 19.44 -11.23
N TYR A 100 3.84 19.05 -11.02
CA TYR A 100 4.21 18.26 -9.87
C TYR A 100 4.10 19.12 -8.61
N PRO A 101 3.35 18.69 -7.61
CA PRO A 101 3.17 19.46 -6.39
C PRO A 101 4.40 19.41 -5.50
N PHE A 102 4.86 20.58 -5.06
CA PHE A 102 5.93 20.69 -4.09
C PHE A 102 5.34 21.11 -2.73
N PRO A 103 5.26 20.21 -1.73
CA PRO A 103 4.78 20.58 -0.42
C PRO A 103 5.84 21.42 0.32
N GLU A 104 5.42 22.41 1.11
CA GLU A 104 6.35 23.18 1.95
C GLU A 104 6.97 22.32 3.07
N ARG A 105 6.29 21.26 3.47
CA ARG A 105 6.67 20.30 4.52
C ARG A 105 6.01 18.94 4.29
N PHE A 106 6.66 17.86 4.72
CA PHE A 106 6.08 16.51 4.72
C PHE A 106 5.58 16.13 6.11
N ASP A 107 4.41 16.65 6.50
CA ASP A 107 3.81 16.37 7.82
C ASP A 107 3.73 14.87 8.10
N TYR A 108 3.33 14.05 7.11
CA TYR A 108 3.25 12.60 7.25
C TYR A 108 4.58 11.96 7.67
N ILE A 109 5.67 12.22 6.95
CA ILE A 109 6.99 11.64 7.23
C ILE A 109 7.51 12.13 8.58
N ARG A 110 7.27 13.40 8.91
CA ARG A 110 7.61 13.94 10.23
C ARG A 110 6.87 13.19 11.33
N ASP A 111 5.55 13.03 11.19
CA ASP A 111 4.68 12.51 12.24
C ASP A 111 4.85 10.99 12.43
N HIS A 112 5.40 10.29 11.43
CA HIS A 112 5.75 8.86 11.49
C HIS A 112 7.23 8.61 11.76
N ALA A 113 7.97 9.63 12.21
CA ALA A 113 9.39 9.46 12.54
C ALA A 113 9.57 8.50 13.72
N THR A 114 10.37 7.47 13.52
CA THR A 114 10.78 6.54 14.57
C THR A 114 11.59 7.26 15.65
N ILE A 115 12.44 8.21 15.25
CA ILE A 115 13.26 9.02 16.15
C ILE A 115 12.98 10.50 15.89
N HIS A 116 12.58 11.22 16.93
CA HIS A 116 12.42 12.66 16.90
C HIS A 116 13.56 13.34 17.67
N ILE A 117 14.39 14.11 16.96
CA ILE A 117 15.45 14.91 17.55
C ILE A 117 14.94 16.35 17.70
N PRO A 118 14.60 16.79 18.93
CA PRO A 118 14.02 18.12 19.13
C PRO A 118 15.07 19.22 19.03
N ARG A 119 14.61 20.46 18.80
CA ARG A 119 15.42 21.69 18.83
C ARG A 119 16.09 22.02 20.18
N ARG A 120 15.98 21.16 21.21
CA ARG A 120 16.39 21.44 22.60
C ARG A 120 17.11 20.24 23.25
N ARG A 121 18.42 20.40 23.45
CA ARG A 121 19.14 19.91 24.64
C ARG A 121 20.36 20.75 25.00
N TRP A 122 21.08 21.31 24.03
CA TRP A 122 22.29 22.11 24.25
C TRP A 122 22.37 23.30 23.28
N ARG A 123 22.45 24.54 23.79
CA ARG A 123 22.56 25.78 23.00
C ARG A 123 23.85 26.50 23.35
N ASN A 124 24.47 27.17 22.38
CA ASN A 124 25.45 28.23 22.69
C ASN A 124 24.73 29.51 23.14
N ASP A 125 25.48 30.54 23.55
CA ASP A 125 24.93 31.81 24.07
C ASP A 125 23.99 32.53 23.07
N ASN A 126 24.07 32.20 21.77
CA ASN A 126 23.22 32.75 20.70
C ASN A 126 22.03 31.83 20.34
N GLY A 127 21.88 30.68 20.99
CA GLY A 127 20.76 29.78 20.80
C GLY A 127 20.87 28.80 19.62
N SER A 128 22.02 28.68 18.96
CA SER A 128 22.23 27.77 17.83
C SER A 128 22.80 26.40 18.26
N HIS A 129 22.38 25.35 17.55
CA HIS A 129 22.75 23.95 17.76
C HIS A 129 22.88 23.25 16.40
N MET A 130 23.54 22.10 16.38
CA MET A 130 23.72 21.26 15.20
C MET A 130 23.49 19.80 15.58
N THR A 131 22.87 19.05 14.67
CA THR A 131 22.79 17.59 14.75
C THR A 131 23.78 17.00 13.77
N TRP A 132 24.47 15.93 14.14
CA TRP A 132 25.32 15.17 13.22
C TRP A 132 24.92 13.72 13.24
N ILE A 133 24.60 13.19 12.06
CA ILE A 133 24.22 11.79 11.86
C ILE A 133 25.35 11.12 11.08
N LYS A 134 25.91 10.07 11.67
CA LYS A 134 26.98 9.29 11.06
C LYS A 134 26.53 7.85 10.86
N PHE A 135 26.49 7.42 9.60
CA PHE A 135 26.23 6.04 9.24
C PHE A 135 27.50 5.20 9.40
N ARG A 136 27.41 4.12 10.17
CA ARG A 136 28.54 3.26 10.57
C ARG A 136 28.53 1.89 9.87
N GLY A 137 27.84 1.79 8.73
CA GLY A 137 27.61 0.53 8.03
C GLY A 137 26.86 -0.46 8.90
N ASP A 138 27.40 -1.67 9.04
CA ASP A 138 26.77 -2.75 9.81
C ASP A 138 26.74 -2.50 11.32
N GLN A 139 27.41 -1.45 11.80
CA GLN A 139 27.32 -1.01 13.18
C GLN A 139 26.10 -0.10 13.45
N GLY A 140 25.32 0.26 12.42
CA GLY A 140 24.13 1.10 12.59
C GLY A 140 24.40 2.61 12.45
N ILE A 141 23.74 3.44 13.26
CA ILE A 141 23.76 4.91 13.12
C ILE A 141 24.11 5.56 14.46
N ASP A 142 25.09 6.45 14.44
CA ASP A 142 25.33 7.35 15.57
C ASP A 142 24.70 8.73 15.29
N ILE A 143 24.00 9.26 16.29
CA ILE A 143 23.35 10.56 16.26
C ILE A 143 23.95 11.41 17.38
N TYR A 144 24.50 12.57 17.05
CA TYR A 144 25.06 13.53 18.00
C TYR A 144 24.29 14.85 17.93
N GLN A 145 24.12 15.54 19.05
CA GLN A 145 23.54 16.89 19.07
C GLN A 145 24.36 17.81 19.98
N TYR A 146 24.86 18.91 19.42
CA TYR A 146 25.83 19.78 20.09
C TYR A 146 25.59 21.27 19.78
N PRO A 147 26.01 22.20 20.67
CA PRO A 147 26.02 23.63 20.35
C PRO A 147 26.84 23.93 19.09
N ALA A 148 26.35 24.80 18.21
CA ALA A 148 27.09 25.10 16.99
C ALA A 148 28.48 25.69 17.33
N GLY A 149 29.54 25.09 16.79
CA GLY A 149 30.93 25.49 17.02
C GLY A 149 31.68 24.73 18.13
N THR A 150 31.05 23.78 18.85
CA THR A 150 31.71 22.93 19.85
C THR A 150 32.09 21.55 19.29
N PRO A 151 33.06 20.82 19.89
CA PRO A 151 33.44 19.47 19.46
C PRO A 151 32.28 18.47 19.51
N ARG A 152 32.20 17.60 18.50
CA ARG A 152 31.08 16.64 18.30
C ARG A 152 31.15 15.40 19.21
N SER A 153 32.36 14.93 19.53
CA SER A 153 32.63 13.57 20.04
C SER A 153 31.98 13.23 21.38
N ASP A 154 31.74 14.23 22.22
CA ASP A 154 31.27 14.02 23.60
C ASP A 154 29.76 14.23 23.74
N SER A 155 29.04 14.38 22.61
CA SER A 155 27.64 14.79 22.55
C SER A 155 26.73 13.76 21.90
N LEU A 156 27.03 12.47 22.07
CA LEU A 156 26.20 11.38 21.56
C LEU A 156 24.78 11.51 22.13
N PHE A 157 23.81 11.63 21.23
CA PHE A 157 22.40 11.71 21.54
C PHE A 157 21.79 10.31 21.56
N GLU A 158 22.02 9.53 20.50
CA GLU A 158 21.46 8.19 20.34
C GLU A 158 22.34 7.34 19.42
N HIS A 159 22.34 6.03 19.65
CA HIS A 159 22.92 5.06 18.75
C HIS A 159 21.84 4.04 18.39
N THR A 160 21.66 3.77 17.10
CA THR A 160 20.68 2.81 16.59
C THR A 160 21.39 1.66 15.88
N GLN A 161 20.77 0.48 15.91
CA GLN A 161 21.22 -0.65 15.10
C GLN A 161 20.87 -0.42 13.62
N VAL A 162 21.34 -1.32 12.74
CA VAL A 162 21.02 -1.29 11.31
C VAL A 162 19.50 -1.17 11.10
N PRO A 163 19.02 -0.08 10.49
CA PRO A 163 17.59 0.19 10.36
C PRO A 163 16.92 -0.70 9.31
N GLN A 164 15.70 -1.16 9.60
CA GLN A 164 14.81 -1.87 8.67
C GLN A 164 13.53 -1.05 8.49
N GLY A 165 13.61 0.09 7.80
CA GLY A 165 12.45 0.96 7.58
C GLY A 165 12.31 2.06 8.64
N MET A 166 13.39 2.80 8.92
CA MET A 166 13.41 3.82 9.97
C MET A 166 13.28 5.25 9.39
N ILE A 167 12.54 6.12 10.07
CA ILE A 167 12.52 7.56 9.78
C ILE A 167 13.12 8.31 10.99
N ILE A 168 14.10 9.18 10.73
CA ILE A 168 14.74 10.06 11.72
C ILE A 168 14.36 11.50 11.38
N TYR A 169 13.59 12.14 12.25
CA TYR A 169 13.25 13.56 12.11
C TYR A 169 14.14 14.44 12.99
N VAL A 170 14.66 15.51 12.40
CA VAL A 170 15.53 16.51 13.04
C VAL A 170 14.86 17.88 12.97
N ASP A 171 14.44 18.40 14.13
CA ASP A 171 13.95 19.77 14.25
C ASP A 171 15.12 20.76 14.36
N GLY A 172 15.83 20.97 13.25
CA GLY A 172 16.99 21.84 13.18
C GLY A 172 17.86 21.57 11.97
N MET A 173 19.10 22.06 12.00
CA MET A 173 20.10 21.75 10.97
C MET A 173 20.74 20.39 11.26
N VAL A 174 21.12 19.66 10.20
CA VAL A 174 21.78 18.36 10.32
C VAL A 174 22.99 18.24 9.40
N GLU A 175 24.05 17.61 9.88
CA GLU A 175 25.19 17.15 9.10
C GLU A 175 25.12 15.63 8.90
N VAL A 176 25.47 15.13 7.71
CA VAL A 176 25.35 13.70 7.36
C VAL A 176 26.61 13.21 6.64
N GLU A 177 27.09 12.01 7.01
CA GLU A 177 28.16 11.26 6.33
C GLU A 177 28.09 9.75 6.62
N GLY A 178 28.78 8.95 5.81
CA GLY A 178 29.17 7.57 6.15
C GLY A 178 28.62 6.50 5.22
N TYR A 179 28.67 5.25 5.70
CA TYR A 179 28.19 4.08 4.96
C TYR A 179 26.84 3.60 5.50
N VAL A 180 25.83 3.56 4.64
CA VAL A 180 24.46 3.17 4.98
C VAL A 180 24.28 1.67 4.75
N THR A 181 24.00 0.94 5.82
CA THR A 181 23.42 -0.40 5.78
C THR A 181 21.96 -0.27 6.24
N GLY A 182 21.02 -0.89 5.51
CA GLY A 182 19.60 -0.93 5.85
C GLY A 182 18.74 0.08 5.07
N GLN A 183 17.55 0.36 5.59
CA GLN A 183 16.56 1.28 4.98
C GLN A 183 16.21 2.40 5.94
N VAL A 184 16.51 3.65 5.56
CA VAL A 184 16.37 4.81 6.45
C VAL A 184 16.08 6.11 5.70
N THR A 185 15.29 6.99 6.31
CA THR A 185 15.10 8.37 5.86
C THR A 185 15.50 9.35 6.95
N ILE A 186 16.32 10.36 6.62
CA ILE A 186 16.59 11.51 7.48
C ILE A 186 15.76 12.69 6.96
N TYR A 187 14.94 13.28 7.83
CA TYR A 187 14.16 14.47 7.53
C TYR A 187 14.52 15.62 8.48
N SER A 188 15.00 16.74 7.92
CA SER A 188 15.41 17.95 8.64
C SER A 188 14.48 19.13 8.39
N SER A 189 14.06 19.85 9.45
CA SER A 189 13.34 21.13 9.33
C SER A 189 14.24 22.33 8.98
N GLY A 190 15.56 22.15 9.06
CA GLY A 190 16.57 23.13 8.66
C GLY A 190 17.38 22.68 7.44
N ASN A 191 18.49 23.37 7.17
CA ASN A 191 19.43 22.93 6.13
C ASN A 191 20.07 21.60 6.53
N MET A 192 20.26 20.74 5.53
CA MET A 192 21.06 19.52 5.62
C MET A 192 22.42 19.75 4.97
N TYR A 193 23.49 19.33 5.63
CA TYR A 193 24.86 19.48 5.18
C TYR A 193 25.48 18.10 4.93
N LEU A 194 25.89 17.84 3.69
CA LEU A 194 26.64 16.63 3.34
C LEU A 194 28.11 16.93 3.57
N ILE A 195 28.72 16.26 4.56
CA ILE A 195 30.07 16.61 5.03
C ILE A 195 31.15 15.65 4.54
N ASP A 196 30.74 14.52 3.98
CA ASP A 196 31.59 13.54 3.28
C ASP A 196 30.64 12.68 2.41
N ASN A 197 31.19 11.65 1.78
CA ASN A 197 30.46 10.60 1.07
C ASN A 197 29.33 10.01 1.91
N ILE A 198 28.23 9.69 1.21
CA ILE A 198 27.08 8.98 1.76
C ILE A 198 26.81 7.83 0.81
N GLN A 199 27.37 6.67 1.13
CA GLN A 199 27.34 5.51 0.23
C GLN A 199 26.62 4.34 0.87
N TYR A 200 26.01 3.48 0.08
CA TYR A 200 25.55 2.20 0.58
C TYR A 200 26.74 1.27 0.85
N THR A 201 26.68 0.52 1.94
CA THR A 201 27.62 -0.57 2.20
C THR A 201 27.59 -1.56 1.02
N GLY A 202 28.76 -1.88 0.46
CA GLY A 202 28.88 -2.76 -0.71
C GLY A 202 28.75 -2.09 -2.08
N SER A 203 28.44 -0.78 -2.15
CA SER A 203 28.56 -0.01 -3.39
C SER A 203 30.03 0.24 -3.76
N ARG A 204 30.30 0.57 -5.03
CA ARG A 204 31.66 0.81 -5.52
C ARG A 204 32.21 2.12 -4.95
N GLU A 205 33.28 2.02 -4.16
CA GLU A 205 33.88 3.15 -3.43
C GLU A 205 34.14 4.42 -4.27
N ARG A 206 34.54 4.24 -5.54
CA ARG A 206 34.95 5.33 -6.43
C ARG A 206 33.81 6.27 -6.82
N ASP A 207 32.61 5.76 -7.03
CA ASP A 207 31.48 6.51 -7.64
C ASP A 207 30.10 6.11 -7.08
N GLY A 208 30.06 5.28 -6.03
CA GLY A 208 28.82 4.81 -5.41
C GLY A 208 27.98 3.87 -6.28
N TRP A 209 28.51 3.37 -7.40
CA TRP A 209 27.73 2.51 -8.29
C TRP A 209 27.43 1.14 -7.66
N PHE A 210 26.22 0.61 -7.87
CA PHE A 210 25.82 -0.74 -7.50
C PHE A 210 24.83 -1.31 -8.53
N GLU A 211 24.79 -2.65 -8.61
CA GLU A 211 23.78 -3.37 -9.40
C GLU A 211 22.45 -3.38 -8.65
N SER A 212 21.36 -3.02 -9.32
CA SER A 212 20.09 -2.73 -8.63
C SER A 212 19.33 -3.98 -8.22
N GLU A 213 19.43 -5.07 -8.98
CA GLU A 213 18.71 -6.30 -8.68
C GLU A 213 19.16 -6.90 -7.33
N GLY A 214 18.22 -7.05 -6.40
CA GLY A 214 18.48 -7.64 -5.09
C GLY A 214 19.28 -6.78 -4.10
N PHE A 215 19.65 -5.54 -4.46
CA PHE A 215 20.37 -4.66 -3.55
C PHE A 215 19.43 -4.17 -2.43
N PRO A 216 19.79 -4.29 -1.13
CA PRO A 216 18.80 -4.15 -0.05
C PRO A 216 18.70 -2.75 0.55
N HIS A 217 19.68 -1.88 0.32
CA HIS A 217 19.82 -0.61 1.04
C HIS A 217 19.03 0.53 0.39
N MET A 218 18.41 1.37 1.23
CA MET A 218 17.62 2.55 0.81
C MET A 218 17.88 3.74 1.72
N LEU A 219 18.11 4.91 1.14
CA LEU A 219 18.29 6.18 1.85
C LEU A 219 17.40 7.28 1.26
N GLY A 220 16.65 7.95 2.14
CA GLY A 220 16.01 9.24 1.86
C GLY A 220 16.68 10.36 2.66
N LEU A 221 17.00 11.47 2.00
CA LEU A 221 17.53 12.68 2.63
C LEU A 221 16.59 13.84 2.30
N VAL A 222 15.83 14.30 3.30
CA VAL A 222 14.78 15.31 3.14
C VAL A 222 15.13 16.55 3.96
N SER A 223 14.98 17.73 3.36
CA SER A 223 15.19 19.02 3.99
C SER A 223 14.04 19.96 3.65
N ASP A 224 13.46 20.62 4.66
CA ASP A 224 12.51 21.73 4.46
C ASP A 224 13.17 22.92 3.74
N LYS A 225 14.51 22.97 3.73
CA LYS A 225 15.30 24.05 3.14
C LYS A 225 16.22 23.50 2.05
N ASN A 226 17.53 23.71 2.22
CA ASN A 226 18.54 23.26 1.27
C ASN A 226 19.19 21.96 1.72
N ILE A 227 19.69 21.20 0.75
CA ILE A 227 20.70 20.17 0.95
C ILE A 227 21.99 20.73 0.39
N ILE A 228 23.04 20.81 1.20
CA ILE A 228 24.23 21.59 0.91
C ILE A 228 25.47 20.71 1.04
N ILE A 229 26.29 20.61 0.00
CA ILE A 229 27.63 20.03 0.09
C ILE A 229 28.51 21.02 0.86
N LYS A 230 29.01 20.59 2.02
CA LYS A 230 29.81 21.43 2.91
C LYS A 230 31.17 21.76 2.29
N ASP A 231 31.64 23.00 2.43
CA ASP A 231 32.99 23.37 1.96
C ASP A 231 34.06 22.91 2.96
N ASN A 232 34.53 21.68 2.78
CA ASN A 232 35.54 21.03 3.62
C ASN A 232 36.50 20.15 2.80
N ILE A 233 37.56 19.66 3.44
CA ILE A 233 38.61 18.89 2.76
C ILE A 233 38.07 17.63 2.06
N PRO A 234 37.20 16.79 2.69
CA PRO A 234 36.59 15.64 2.01
C PRO A 234 35.86 16.01 0.72
N ASN A 235 35.14 17.13 0.73
CA ASN A 235 34.38 17.63 -0.43
C ASN A 235 35.22 18.57 -1.32
N GLY A 236 36.53 18.38 -1.39
CA GLY A 236 37.36 19.06 -2.40
C GLY A 236 37.71 20.52 -2.11
N LYS A 237 37.53 21.02 -0.88
CA LYS A 237 38.07 22.31 -0.47
C LYS A 237 39.55 22.43 -0.83
N GLN A 238 39.97 23.61 -1.28
CA GLN A 238 41.33 23.88 -1.74
C GLN A 238 41.76 23.03 -2.96
N ASN A 239 40.86 22.78 -3.92
CA ASN A 239 41.11 21.92 -5.10
C ASN A 239 41.60 20.52 -4.74
N GLY A 240 41.33 20.08 -3.51
CA GLY A 240 41.79 18.78 -3.04
C GLY A 240 43.30 18.66 -2.82
N TRP A 241 43.93 19.70 -2.29
CA TRP A 241 45.38 19.88 -2.24
C TRP A 241 46.21 18.59 -1.99
N ASP A 242 47.02 18.26 -3.01
CA ASP A 242 48.08 17.24 -3.18
C ASP A 242 47.74 15.90 -3.91
N HIS A 243 48.08 15.87 -5.21
CA HIS A 243 48.54 14.70 -6.01
C HIS A 243 47.54 13.60 -6.45
N GLY A 244 46.22 13.87 -6.56
CA GLY A 244 45.22 12.81 -6.78
C GLY A 244 44.43 12.74 -8.10
N GLY A 245 44.31 13.86 -8.84
CA GLY A 245 43.34 13.99 -9.95
C GLY A 245 41.90 14.26 -9.47
N ILE A 246 41.05 14.78 -10.37
CA ILE A 246 39.70 15.31 -10.07
C ILE A 246 38.75 14.31 -9.38
N ASN A 247 38.98 13.01 -9.56
CA ASN A 247 38.12 11.94 -9.02
C ASN A 247 38.30 11.67 -7.52
N ARG A 248 39.36 12.17 -6.87
CA ARG A 248 39.59 11.96 -5.42
C ARG A 248 38.76 12.88 -4.52
N HIS A 249 38.20 13.94 -5.08
CA HIS A 249 37.48 14.98 -4.36
C HIS A 249 35.98 14.97 -4.64
N SER A 250 35.55 14.00 -5.44
CA SER A 250 34.16 13.75 -5.73
C SER A 250 33.40 13.34 -4.48
N ILE A 251 32.16 13.80 -4.37
CA ILE A 251 31.20 13.32 -3.39
C ILE A 251 30.31 12.28 -4.06
N ASN A 252 30.25 11.11 -3.44
CA ASN A 252 29.44 9.99 -3.86
C ASN A 252 28.23 9.89 -2.94
N ILE A 253 27.05 9.87 -3.54
CA ILE A 253 25.77 9.92 -2.86
C ILE A 253 24.90 8.76 -3.37
N ASN A 254 24.54 7.87 -2.47
CA ASN A 254 23.52 6.84 -2.68
C ASN A 254 22.25 7.20 -1.91
N GLY A 255 21.14 7.30 -2.62
CA GLY A 255 19.84 7.66 -2.02
C GLY A 255 19.17 8.84 -2.72
N SER A 256 17.94 9.13 -2.29
CA SER A 256 17.12 10.21 -2.85
C SER A 256 17.26 11.50 -2.03
N LEU A 257 17.55 12.60 -2.71
CA LEU A 257 17.69 13.94 -2.15
C LEU A 257 16.41 14.74 -2.41
N ILE A 258 15.81 15.32 -1.37
CA ILE A 258 14.58 16.10 -1.48
C ILE A 258 14.73 17.41 -0.71
N ALA A 259 14.79 18.53 -1.45
CA ALA A 259 14.85 19.88 -0.90
C ALA A 259 13.52 20.61 -1.15
N LEU A 260 12.63 20.58 -0.14
CA LEU A 260 11.23 21.00 -0.23
C LEU A 260 11.02 22.49 -0.46
N GLY A 261 11.74 23.34 0.29
CA GLY A 261 11.65 24.79 0.18
C GLY A 261 12.88 25.44 -0.43
N GLY A 262 13.87 24.64 -0.83
CA GLY A 262 15.17 25.12 -1.27
C GLY A 262 15.74 24.27 -2.40
N SER A 263 17.06 24.08 -2.36
CA SER A 263 17.79 23.47 -3.46
C SER A 263 18.90 22.52 -3.01
N PHE A 264 19.39 21.70 -3.94
CA PHE A 264 20.61 20.93 -3.74
C PHE A 264 21.82 21.69 -4.29
N THR A 265 22.71 22.16 -3.41
CA THR A 265 23.77 23.10 -3.77
C THR A 265 25.04 22.88 -2.92
N PHE A 266 26.00 23.82 -2.93
CA PHE A 266 27.23 23.76 -2.14
C PHE A 266 27.59 25.11 -1.49
N GLU A 267 28.39 25.07 -0.42
CA GLU A 267 28.86 26.27 0.28
C GLU A 267 29.98 27.00 -0.47
N HIS A 268 30.05 28.32 -0.28
CA HIS A 268 31.09 29.19 -0.86
C HIS A 268 31.19 29.05 -2.39
N GLN A 269 30.12 29.38 -3.12
CA GLN A 269 30.10 29.32 -4.59
C GLN A 269 31.02 30.34 -5.28
N ASN A 270 31.67 31.22 -4.50
CA ASN A 270 32.57 32.28 -4.94
C ASN A 270 31.93 33.14 -6.03
N ASP A 271 30.76 33.72 -5.78
CA ASP A 271 30.11 34.62 -6.73
C ASP A 271 31.02 35.80 -7.12
N ASP A 272 30.89 36.32 -8.35
CA ASP A 272 31.77 37.38 -8.88
C ASP A 272 31.76 38.68 -8.05
N TRP A 273 30.72 38.89 -7.24
CA TRP A 273 30.57 40.03 -6.32
C TRP A 273 30.96 39.72 -4.87
N GLU A 274 31.20 38.45 -4.52
CA GLU A 274 31.67 38.06 -3.20
C GLU A 274 33.20 38.12 -3.14
N ARG A 275 33.75 38.28 -1.92
CA ARG A 275 35.18 38.13 -1.73
C ARG A 275 35.52 36.66 -1.95
N TYR A 276 36.29 36.37 -2.99
CA TYR A 276 36.81 35.04 -3.30
C TYR A 276 37.39 34.33 -2.06
N GLN A 277 36.89 33.13 -1.75
CA GLN A 277 37.26 32.34 -0.56
C GLN A 277 37.95 31.00 -0.88
N GLY A 278 38.19 30.71 -2.18
CA GLY A 278 38.77 29.45 -2.66
C GLY A 278 40.18 29.57 -3.28
N PRO A 279 40.69 28.49 -3.91
CA PRO A 279 41.87 28.50 -4.80
C PRO A 279 41.49 28.63 -6.29
N GLU A 280 42.15 29.45 -7.09
CA GLU A 280 41.74 29.65 -8.50
C GLU A 280 42.48 28.68 -9.45
N PRO A 281 41.79 27.87 -10.29
CA PRO A 281 40.33 27.66 -10.36
C PRO A 281 39.80 26.77 -9.23
N ASP A 282 38.55 26.95 -8.77
CA ASP A 282 37.96 26.24 -7.61
C ASP A 282 37.18 24.97 -8.03
N TRP A 283 37.90 24.00 -8.62
CA TRP A 283 37.34 22.72 -9.03
C TRP A 283 37.35 21.71 -7.89
N ARG A 284 36.16 21.32 -7.43
CA ARG A 284 35.95 20.52 -6.22
C ARG A 284 35.69 19.04 -6.48
N GLY A 285 35.74 18.58 -7.73
CA GLY A 285 35.51 17.18 -8.12
C GLY A 285 34.18 16.96 -8.82
N TYR A 286 33.56 15.79 -8.64
CA TYR A 286 32.23 15.45 -9.16
C TYR A 286 31.21 15.16 -8.06
N VAL A 287 29.94 15.46 -8.31
CA VAL A 287 28.82 14.88 -7.59
C VAL A 287 28.36 13.64 -8.34
N ASN A 288 28.63 12.46 -7.78
CA ASN A 288 28.12 11.19 -8.28
C ASN A 288 26.88 10.80 -7.46
N LEU A 289 25.69 10.95 -8.04
CA LEU A 289 24.43 10.56 -7.42
C LEU A 289 23.91 9.27 -8.07
N LYS A 290 23.78 8.20 -7.28
CA LYS A 290 22.99 7.02 -7.65
C LYS A 290 21.73 6.97 -6.78
N GLY A 291 20.63 7.48 -7.33
CA GLY A 291 19.39 7.80 -6.60
C GLY A 291 18.60 8.87 -7.34
N SER A 292 17.81 9.69 -6.65
CA SER A 292 17.06 10.78 -7.29
C SER A 292 17.28 12.12 -6.59
N VAL A 293 16.95 13.21 -7.28
CA VAL A 293 17.00 14.56 -6.70
C VAL A 293 15.71 15.28 -7.04
N ALA A 294 15.05 15.82 -6.03
CA ALA A 294 13.91 16.70 -6.17
C ALA A 294 14.20 18.01 -5.46
N GLN A 295 14.13 19.12 -6.19
CA GLN A 295 14.43 20.44 -5.66
C GLN A 295 13.39 21.48 -6.09
N PHE A 296 12.96 22.31 -5.14
CA PHE A 296 11.98 23.37 -5.39
C PHE A 296 12.59 24.58 -6.12
N ARG A 297 13.89 24.81 -5.91
CA ARG A 297 14.69 25.86 -6.60
C ARG A 297 15.92 25.26 -7.24
N ARG A 298 16.50 25.99 -8.20
CA ARG A 298 17.68 25.55 -8.94
C ARG A 298 18.94 25.69 -8.09
N GLY A 299 19.40 24.58 -7.53
CA GLY A 299 20.59 24.54 -6.68
C GLY A 299 21.89 24.47 -7.46
N TYR A 300 22.66 25.54 -7.43
CA TYR A 300 23.85 25.68 -8.22
C TYR A 300 24.96 24.66 -7.83
N LEU A 301 25.60 24.00 -8.80
CA LEU A 301 26.71 23.05 -8.57
C LEU A 301 28.02 23.35 -9.34
N ASN A 302 28.05 24.12 -10.46
CA ASN A 302 29.30 24.46 -11.18
C ASN A 302 29.28 25.73 -12.05
N ARG A 303 30.11 26.76 -11.72
CA ARG A 303 30.17 28.14 -12.30
C ARG A 303 31.34 28.32 -13.22
N HIS A 304 31.12 29.15 -14.24
CA HIS A 304 32.17 29.66 -15.11
C HIS A 304 32.99 30.81 -14.50
N ASN A 305 32.61 31.32 -13.33
CA ASN A 305 33.40 32.33 -12.60
C ASN A 305 34.74 31.76 -12.11
N HIS A 306 35.72 32.63 -11.88
CA HIS A 306 37.04 32.28 -11.35
C HIS A 306 37.68 31.05 -12.02
N GLN A 307 37.60 30.96 -13.37
CA GLN A 307 38.13 29.85 -14.18
C GLN A 307 37.48 28.47 -13.89
N GLY A 308 36.31 28.45 -13.24
CA GLY A 308 35.56 27.25 -12.86
C GLY A 308 35.40 27.16 -11.33
N THR A 309 34.18 27.20 -10.81
CA THR A 309 33.90 26.99 -9.37
C THR A 309 32.84 25.91 -9.15
N GLY A 310 33.15 24.89 -8.36
CA GLY A 310 32.19 23.86 -7.94
C GLY A 310 32.53 22.47 -8.47
N TYR A 311 31.50 21.68 -8.79
CA TYR A 311 31.58 20.25 -9.05
C TYR A 311 31.04 19.89 -10.41
N GLY A 312 31.65 18.92 -11.08
CA GLY A 312 30.96 18.27 -12.18
C GLY A 312 29.75 17.47 -11.69
N VAL A 313 28.75 17.23 -12.55
CA VAL A 313 27.50 16.54 -12.15
C VAL A 313 27.35 15.22 -12.91
N ASN A 314 27.08 14.14 -12.19
CA ASN A 314 26.79 12.82 -12.75
C ASN A 314 25.62 12.19 -11.97
N TYR A 315 24.44 12.20 -12.57
CA TYR A 315 23.22 11.68 -11.95
C TYR A 315 22.77 10.42 -12.64
N SER A 316 22.57 9.35 -11.87
CA SER A 316 22.00 8.10 -12.34
C SER A 316 20.85 7.71 -11.43
N MET A 317 19.65 7.59 -12.00
CA MET A 317 18.49 7.15 -11.25
C MET A 317 18.67 5.73 -10.71
N ASP A 318 18.25 5.50 -9.47
CA ASP A 318 18.11 4.16 -8.92
C ASP A 318 16.75 3.60 -9.36
N PRO A 319 16.71 2.61 -10.28
CA PRO A 319 15.45 2.11 -10.82
C PRO A 319 14.57 1.41 -9.77
N ARG A 320 15.15 1.00 -8.63
CA ARG A 320 14.39 0.39 -7.54
C ARG A 320 13.38 1.36 -6.95
N LEU A 321 13.61 2.67 -7.01
CA LEU A 321 12.74 3.70 -6.43
C LEU A 321 11.30 3.62 -6.94
N LEU A 322 11.08 3.11 -8.15
CA LEU A 322 9.75 2.89 -8.73
C LEU A 322 8.97 1.73 -8.08
N THR A 323 9.64 0.94 -7.25
CA THR A 323 9.09 -0.30 -6.66
C THR A 323 9.26 -0.37 -5.15
N ILE A 324 10.36 0.16 -4.63
CA ILE A 324 10.72 0.20 -3.21
C ILE A 324 11.36 1.56 -2.99
N GLY A 325 10.61 2.48 -2.36
CA GLY A 325 11.12 3.80 -1.99
C GLY A 325 11.90 3.75 -0.67
N PRO A 326 12.67 4.80 -0.34
CA PRO A 326 13.14 4.97 1.03
C PRO A 326 11.94 5.15 1.99
N PRO A 327 12.08 4.82 3.28
CA PRO A 327 10.96 4.88 4.23
C PRO A 327 10.28 6.26 4.25
N GLY A 328 8.96 6.29 4.20
CA GLY A 328 8.15 7.50 4.01
C GLY A 328 7.91 7.89 2.55
N PHE A 329 8.50 7.20 1.57
CA PHE A 329 8.34 7.44 0.13
C PHE A 329 8.05 6.16 -0.66
N GLY A 330 7.70 5.06 0.02
CA GLY A 330 7.28 3.84 -0.65
C GLY A 330 5.94 4.00 -1.38
N PRO A 331 5.75 3.40 -2.57
CA PRO A 331 4.42 3.28 -3.16
C PRO A 331 3.50 2.56 -2.17
N GLY A 332 2.42 3.21 -1.74
CA GLY A 332 1.51 2.68 -0.73
C GLY A 332 1.80 3.11 0.71
N GLU A 333 2.79 3.96 0.99
CA GLU A 333 2.92 4.55 2.33
C GLU A 333 2.06 5.81 2.52
N TYR A 334 1.52 6.37 1.43
CA TYR A 334 0.64 7.54 1.49
C TYR A 334 -0.83 7.09 1.56
N PRO A 335 -1.58 7.50 2.60
CA PRO A 335 -2.97 7.09 2.75
C PRO A 335 -3.88 7.73 1.70
N ASP A 336 -3.66 9.00 1.33
CA ASP A 336 -4.48 9.68 0.33
C ASP A 336 -3.87 9.51 -1.07
N ILE A 337 -4.59 8.83 -1.96
CA ILE A 337 -4.15 8.45 -3.30
C ILE A 337 -5.07 9.10 -4.34
N SER A 338 -4.45 9.78 -5.29
CA SER A 338 -5.13 10.37 -6.44
C SER A 338 -4.26 10.34 -7.70
N GLY A 339 -4.90 10.49 -8.87
CA GLY A 339 -4.22 10.56 -10.15
C GLY A 339 -3.99 9.21 -10.83
N ARG A 340 -3.00 9.14 -11.74
CA ARG A 340 -2.67 7.92 -12.49
C ARG A 340 -1.44 7.25 -11.89
N HIS A 341 -1.47 5.92 -11.78
CA HIS A 341 -0.37 5.11 -11.25
C HIS A 341 -0.18 3.86 -12.11
N ASP A 342 1.06 3.47 -12.39
CA ASP A 342 1.29 2.19 -13.07
C ASP A 342 1.09 1.00 -12.13
N ARG A 343 1.58 1.11 -10.89
CA ARG A 343 1.46 0.05 -9.89
C ARG A 343 1.36 0.60 -8.48
N LEU A 344 0.43 0.06 -7.70
CA LEU A 344 0.31 0.30 -6.27
C LEU A 344 0.32 -1.03 -5.52
N LEU A 345 1.23 -1.15 -4.56
CA LEU A 345 1.24 -2.23 -3.59
C LEU A 345 0.98 -1.59 -2.23
N LEU A 346 -0.22 -1.80 -1.69
CA LEU A 346 -0.56 -1.25 -0.38
C LEU A 346 0.12 -2.06 0.73
N ILE A 347 0.20 -1.47 1.90
CA ILE A 347 0.59 -2.13 3.15
C ILE A 347 -0.59 -2.05 4.12
N GLU A 348 -0.54 -2.75 5.25
CA GLU A 348 -1.59 -2.67 6.27
C GLU A 348 -1.82 -1.20 6.68
N GLY A 349 -3.08 -0.74 6.58
CA GLY A 349 -3.40 0.67 6.78
C GLY A 349 -4.74 1.07 6.20
N ILE A 350 -5.01 2.38 6.25
CA ILE A 350 -6.24 2.99 5.76
C ILE A 350 -5.89 3.94 4.62
N TYR A 351 -6.52 3.74 3.47
CA TYR A 351 -6.27 4.53 2.25
C TYR A 351 -7.53 5.21 1.77
N THR A 352 -7.42 6.44 1.31
CA THR A 352 -8.46 7.18 0.61
C THR A 352 -8.09 7.28 -0.87
N PHE A 353 -8.94 6.77 -1.76
CA PHE A 353 -8.78 6.95 -3.19
C PHE A 353 -9.73 8.02 -3.72
N THR A 354 -9.20 8.99 -4.45
CA THR A 354 -9.97 10.06 -5.11
C THR A 354 -9.56 10.16 -6.57
N ASN A 355 -10.48 9.98 -7.51
CA ASN A 355 -10.22 10.09 -8.96
C ASN A 355 -8.93 9.36 -9.41
N THR A 356 -8.75 8.14 -8.92
CA THR A 356 -7.52 7.36 -9.14
C THR A 356 -7.68 6.39 -10.30
N ILE A 357 -6.66 6.28 -11.15
CA ILE A 357 -6.55 5.23 -12.15
C ILE A 357 -5.23 4.50 -11.91
N VAL A 358 -5.28 3.18 -11.75
CA VAL A 358 -4.08 2.36 -11.53
C VAL A 358 -4.06 1.17 -12.48
N ASN A 359 -2.92 0.86 -13.10
CA ASN A 359 -2.85 -0.33 -13.96
C ASN A 359 -2.85 -1.60 -13.12
N LYS A 360 -2.00 -1.69 -12.08
CA LYS A 360 -1.96 -2.81 -11.14
C LYS A 360 -2.12 -2.39 -9.68
N LEU A 361 -3.14 -2.88 -9.00
CA LEU A 361 -3.37 -2.68 -7.57
C LEU A 361 -3.29 -4.02 -6.83
N VAL A 362 -2.48 -4.06 -5.77
CA VAL A 362 -2.38 -5.20 -4.85
C VAL A 362 -2.64 -4.73 -3.43
N VAL A 363 -3.62 -5.36 -2.78
CA VAL A 363 -4.13 -4.99 -1.46
C VAL A 363 -3.93 -6.18 -0.50
N PRO A 364 -3.05 -6.08 0.50
CA PRO A 364 -2.87 -7.13 1.51
C PRO A 364 -4.01 -7.13 2.55
N ALA A 365 -3.99 -8.14 3.42
CA ALA A 365 -4.93 -8.31 4.52
C ALA A 365 -4.92 -7.11 5.49
N GLY A 366 -6.03 -6.90 6.18
CA GLY A 366 -6.20 -5.83 7.17
C GLY A 366 -6.34 -4.41 6.59
N VAL A 367 -6.23 -4.23 5.28
CA VAL A 367 -6.34 -2.91 4.64
C VAL A 367 -7.77 -2.42 4.59
N GLU A 368 -7.94 -1.12 4.87
CA GLU A 368 -9.18 -0.39 4.64
C GLU A 368 -9.03 0.58 3.45
N ILE A 369 -9.89 0.44 2.44
CA ILE A 369 -10.00 1.35 1.30
C ILE A 369 -11.24 2.21 1.47
N ARG A 370 -11.05 3.54 1.44
CA ARG A 370 -12.08 4.57 1.43
C ARG A 370 -12.17 5.17 0.04
N LEU A 371 -13.33 5.12 -0.58
CA LEU A 371 -13.56 5.62 -1.93
C LEU A 371 -14.26 6.99 -1.85
N ASP A 372 -13.61 8.03 -2.39
CA ASP A 372 -14.13 9.40 -2.43
C ASP A 372 -14.69 9.72 -3.82
N GLY A 373 -16.01 9.51 -3.98
CA GLY A 373 -16.78 9.91 -5.16
C GLY A 373 -17.04 8.82 -6.20
N ALA A 374 -17.84 9.15 -7.21
CA ALA A 374 -18.37 8.21 -8.20
C ALA A 374 -17.34 7.62 -9.17
N ASN A 375 -16.11 8.15 -9.21
CA ASN A 375 -14.99 7.60 -9.97
C ASN A 375 -13.74 7.50 -9.09
N ALA A 376 -13.93 7.14 -7.82
CA ALA A 376 -12.88 7.13 -6.81
C ALA A 376 -11.65 6.32 -7.24
N LEU A 377 -11.87 5.11 -7.78
CA LEU A 377 -10.81 4.19 -8.17
C LEU A 377 -11.20 3.38 -9.42
N THR A 378 -10.35 3.44 -10.44
CA THR A 378 -10.39 2.59 -11.63
C THR A 378 -9.11 1.78 -11.74
N VAL A 379 -9.21 0.46 -11.84
CA VAL A 379 -8.07 -0.45 -12.09
C VAL A 379 -8.12 -0.93 -13.54
N ARG A 380 -7.01 -0.92 -14.28
CA ARG A 380 -7.01 -1.27 -15.71
C ARG A 380 -6.58 -2.68 -16.04
N ASP A 381 -5.52 -3.18 -15.41
CA ASP A 381 -4.92 -4.47 -15.80
C ASP A 381 -5.05 -5.53 -14.72
N THR A 382 -4.78 -5.21 -13.45
CA THR A 382 -4.77 -6.24 -12.39
C THR A 382 -5.23 -5.68 -11.06
N LEU A 383 -6.28 -6.29 -10.50
CA LEU A 383 -6.73 -6.07 -9.13
C LEU A 383 -6.54 -7.35 -8.32
N ILE A 384 -5.74 -7.29 -7.26
CA ILE A 384 -5.56 -8.39 -6.30
C ILE A 384 -5.92 -7.87 -4.91
N ILE A 385 -6.92 -8.48 -4.27
CA ILE A 385 -7.32 -8.21 -2.90
C ILE A 385 -7.16 -9.50 -2.09
N ASN A 386 -6.22 -9.51 -1.16
CA ASN A 386 -5.82 -10.69 -0.38
C ASN A 386 -6.11 -10.50 1.11
N GLY A 387 -7.39 -10.57 1.49
CA GLY A 387 -7.78 -10.66 2.90
C GLY A 387 -7.58 -12.06 3.48
N THR A 388 -7.84 -12.18 4.78
CA THR A 388 -7.99 -13.46 5.50
C THR A 388 -9.27 -13.43 6.35
N ASP A 389 -9.67 -14.56 6.92
CA ASP A 389 -10.80 -14.62 7.86
C ASP A 389 -10.58 -13.75 9.11
N GLU A 390 -9.33 -13.66 9.59
CA GLU A 390 -8.97 -12.83 10.75
C GLU A 390 -8.84 -11.34 10.40
N GLU A 391 -8.33 -11.05 9.20
CA GLU A 391 -8.02 -9.69 8.74
C GLU A 391 -8.57 -9.45 7.31
N PRO A 392 -9.90 -9.34 7.17
CA PRO A 392 -10.50 -9.09 5.87
C PRO A 392 -10.17 -7.69 5.36
N VAL A 393 -10.11 -7.54 4.04
CA VAL A 393 -9.98 -6.21 3.42
C VAL A 393 -11.34 -5.53 3.45
N THR A 394 -11.39 -4.28 3.90
CA THR A 394 -12.63 -3.49 3.92
C THR A 394 -12.60 -2.42 2.85
N ILE A 395 -13.65 -2.35 2.02
CA ILE A 395 -13.81 -1.34 0.99
C ILE A 395 -15.11 -0.60 1.26
N ARG A 396 -15.02 0.72 1.47
CA ARG A 396 -16.17 1.56 1.77
C ARG A 396 -16.10 2.94 1.15
N GLU A 397 -17.24 3.59 1.04
CA GLU A 397 -17.31 5.02 0.72
C GLU A 397 -16.69 5.87 1.83
N LEU A 398 -16.03 6.98 1.46
CA LEU A 398 -15.48 7.93 2.43
C LEU A 398 -16.60 8.63 3.22
N ASN A 399 -17.72 8.93 2.55
CA ASN A 399 -18.89 9.58 3.14
C ASN A 399 -20.12 8.70 2.93
N GLN A 400 -20.73 8.26 4.03
CA GLN A 400 -21.88 7.35 4.06
C GLN A 400 -23.12 7.85 3.31
N ASN A 401 -23.17 9.14 2.94
CA ASN A 401 -24.26 9.71 2.15
C ASN A 401 -23.95 9.83 0.65
N SER A 402 -22.77 9.38 0.21
CA SER A 402 -22.33 9.47 -1.17
C SER A 402 -22.10 8.08 -1.75
N ARG A 403 -22.53 7.88 -2.99
CA ARG A 403 -22.14 6.71 -3.76
C ARG A 403 -20.70 6.84 -4.19
N ALA A 404 -19.97 5.75 -4.04
CA ALA A 404 -18.64 5.60 -4.58
C ALA A 404 -18.60 4.41 -5.55
N ALA A 405 -17.68 4.43 -6.49
CA ALA A 405 -17.51 3.31 -7.41
C ALA A 405 -16.07 2.79 -7.38
N LEU A 406 -15.95 1.47 -7.43
CA LEU A 406 -14.72 0.77 -7.77
C LEU A 406 -14.89 0.15 -9.14
N ASN A 407 -14.10 0.62 -10.09
CA ASN A 407 -14.19 0.19 -11.48
C ASN A 407 -12.99 -0.68 -11.85
N VAL A 408 -13.22 -1.69 -12.67
CA VAL A 408 -12.17 -2.38 -13.43
C VAL A 408 -12.56 -2.26 -14.91
N ASP A 409 -11.68 -1.68 -15.73
CA ASP A 409 -11.95 -1.38 -17.16
C ASP A 409 -10.92 -2.09 -18.06
N TRP A 410 -11.30 -2.46 -19.28
CA TRP A 410 -10.54 -3.21 -20.28
C TRP A 410 -9.14 -2.62 -20.56
N GLY A 411 -8.17 -3.01 -19.74
CA GLY A 411 -6.75 -2.98 -20.07
C GLY A 411 -6.35 -4.15 -20.98
N ASN A 412 -5.04 -4.35 -21.15
CA ASN A 412 -4.53 -5.49 -21.91
C ASN A 412 -4.55 -6.74 -21.02
N ARG A 413 -5.69 -7.45 -21.01
CA ARG A 413 -5.96 -8.66 -20.20
C ARG A 413 -6.24 -8.40 -18.73
N ALA A 414 -7.32 -7.68 -18.44
CA ALA A 414 -7.73 -7.37 -17.08
C ALA A 414 -7.99 -8.64 -16.24
N PHE A 415 -7.26 -8.79 -15.12
CA PHE A 415 -7.38 -9.91 -14.18
C PHE A 415 -7.78 -9.42 -12.79
N VAL A 416 -8.81 -10.04 -12.22
CA VAL A 416 -9.32 -9.71 -10.87
C VAL A 416 -9.28 -10.96 -9.99
N GLU A 417 -8.64 -10.84 -8.83
CA GLU A 417 -8.64 -11.87 -7.78
C GLU A 417 -8.96 -11.22 -6.44
N ILE A 418 -10.03 -11.67 -5.79
CA ILE A 418 -10.53 -11.12 -4.53
C ILE A 418 -10.82 -12.27 -3.57
N GLN A 419 -10.29 -12.17 -2.37
CA GLN A 419 -10.58 -13.10 -1.27
C GLN A 419 -10.73 -12.36 0.06
N HIS A 420 -11.69 -12.81 0.89
CA HIS A 420 -11.97 -12.24 2.22
C HIS A 420 -12.08 -10.71 2.21
N ALA A 421 -12.92 -10.18 1.33
CA ALA A 421 -13.15 -8.74 1.19
C ALA A 421 -14.60 -8.37 1.51
N ASN A 422 -14.78 -7.24 2.20
CA ASN A 422 -16.08 -6.68 2.58
C ASN A 422 -16.30 -5.35 1.86
N PHE A 423 -17.30 -5.29 0.99
CA PHE A 423 -17.71 -4.10 0.25
C PHE A 423 -19.00 -3.54 0.84
N SER A 424 -19.02 -2.25 1.21
CA SER A 424 -20.20 -1.59 1.80
C SER A 424 -21.32 -1.28 0.80
N GLU A 425 -22.50 -0.93 1.34
CA GLU A 425 -23.75 -0.76 0.57
C GLU A 425 -23.69 0.34 -0.49
N ASN A 426 -22.94 1.41 -0.25
CA ASN A 426 -22.84 2.57 -1.13
C ASN A 426 -21.67 2.48 -2.11
N VAL A 427 -21.00 1.33 -2.18
CA VAL A 427 -19.95 1.04 -3.14
C VAL A 427 -20.54 0.26 -4.31
N GLU A 428 -20.57 0.91 -5.47
CA GLU A 428 -20.94 0.28 -6.73
C GLU A 428 -19.72 -0.43 -7.35
N ILE A 429 -19.89 -1.70 -7.73
CA ILE A 429 -18.82 -2.52 -8.28
C ILE A 429 -19.06 -2.74 -9.76
N ASN A 430 -18.21 -2.16 -10.61
CA ASN A 430 -18.30 -2.22 -12.06
C ASN A 430 -17.04 -2.84 -12.64
N PHE A 431 -17.02 -4.15 -12.81
CA PHE A 431 -15.83 -4.88 -13.26
C PHE A 431 -16.03 -5.45 -14.67
N GLU A 432 -15.23 -4.95 -15.61
CA GLU A 432 -15.06 -5.50 -16.95
C GLU A 432 -13.66 -6.14 -17.05
N PHE A 433 -13.59 -7.44 -17.30
CA PHE A 433 -12.37 -8.23 -17.17
C PHE A 433 -12.24 -9.38 -18.18
N ASP A 434 -11.02 -9.89 -18.35
CA ASP A 434 -10.81 -11.19 -18.99
C ASP A 434 -11.16 -12.32 -18.02
N THR A 435 -10.72 -12.25 -16.76
CA THR A 435 -11.01 -13.25 -15.74
C THR A 435 -11.15 -12.63 -14.37
N LEU A 436 -12.21 -13.00 -13.67
CA LEU A 436 -12.51 -12.63 -12.30
C LEU A 436 -12.64 -13.89 -11.44
N LYS A 437 -11.91 -13.91 -10.34
CA LYS A 437 -12.04 -14.92 -9.28
C LYS A 437 -12.35 -14.22 -7.97
N VAL A 438 -13.49 -14.55 -7.37
CA VAL A 438 -13.91 -13.99 -6.09
C VAL A 438 -14.27 -15.12 -5.15
N LYS A 439 -13.69 -15.09 -3.96
CA LYS A 439 -13.92 -16.10 -2.93
C LYS A 439 -14.19 -15.48 -1.57
N GLN A 440 -15.06 -16.11 -0.78
CA GLN A 440 -15.23 -15.78 0.66
C GLN A 440 -15.40 -14.28 0.91
N SER A 441 -16.13 -13.59 0.03
CA SER A 441 -16.23 -12.13 0.03
C SER A 441 -17.69 -11.69 0.10
N ARG A 442 -17.91 -10.51 0.67
CA ARG A 442 -19.22 -9.95 0.97
C ARG A 442 -19.44 -8.63 0.24
N PHE A 443 -20.55 -8.54 -0.48
CA PHE A 443 -20.95 -7.39 -1.27
C PHE A 443 -22.32 -6.86 -0.81
N GLU A 444 -22.31 -5.71 -0.12
CA GLU A 444 -23.53 -5.07 0.34
C GLU A 444 -24.23 -4.23 -0.74
N GLY A 445 -23.44 -3.69 -1.69
CA GLY A 445 -23.93 -2.87 -2.80
C GLY A 445 -24.13 -3.67 -4.10
N PRO A 446 -24.65 -3.02 -5.16
CA PRO A 446 -24.89 -3.66 -6.45
C PRO A 446 -23.58 -4.04 -7.16
N VAL A 447 -23.63 -5.18 -7.86
CA VAL A 447 -22.47 -5.77 -8.53
C VAL A 447 -22.74 -5.99 -10.01
N TYR A 448 -21.81 -5.51 -10.85
CA TYR A 448 -21.79 -5.70 -12.29
C TYR A 448 -20.48 -6.35 -12.71
N PHE A 449 -20.54 -7.62 -13.08
CA PHE A 449 -19.39 -8.42 -13.49
C PHE A 449 -19.53 -8.81 -14.96
N GLU A 450 -18.53 -8.47 -15.77
CA GLU A 450 -18.46 -8.79 -17.19
C GLU A 450 -17.13 -9.46 -17.56
N GLY A 451 -17.17 -10.72 -18.03
CA GLY A 451 -15.97 -11.49 -18.42
C GLY A 451 -16.06 -12.99 -18.14
N ASN A 452 -14.93 -13.67 -17.90
CA ASN A 452 -14.96 -15.04 -17.35
C ASN A 452 -15.08 -14.99 -15.82
N ILE A 453 -16.12 -15.59 -15.27
CA ILE A 453 -16.56 -15.35 -13.89
C ILE A 453 -16.38 -16.62 -13.07
N TYR A 454 -15.71 -16.51 -11.92
CA TYR A 454 -15.58 -17.57 -10.93
C TYR A 454 -15.89 -17.01 -9.54
N ILE A 455 -17.01 -17.41 -8.96
CA ILE A 455 -17.49 -16.96 -7.64
C ILE A 455 -17.67 -18.19 -6.76
N ASP A 456 -17.11 -18.15 -5.56
CA ASP A 456 -17.14 -19.29 -4.63
C ASP A 456 -17.31 -18.80 -3.19
N SER A 457 -18.29 -19.34 -2.46
CA SER A 457 -18.48 -19.00 -1.04
C SER A 457 -18.68 -17.50 -0.77
N CYS A 458 -19.36 -16.76 -1.65
CA CYS A 458 -19.56 -15.31 -1.53
C CYS A 458 -20.98 -14.93 -1.10
N GLN A 459 -21.15 -13.74 -0.55
CA GLN A 459 -22.44 -13.21 -0.09
C GLN A 459 -22.79 -11.90 -0.81
N PHE A 460 -23.96 -11.84 -1.43
CA PHE A 460 -24.47 -10.67 -2.15
C PHE A 460 -25.81 -10.21 -1.57
N PHE A 461 -25.84 -8.96 -1.11
CA PHE A 461 -26.99 -8.36 -0.43
C PHE A 461 -27.70 -7.29 -1.27
N ASP A 462 -27.31 -7.12 -2.53
CA ASP A 462 -28.04 -6.33 -3.54
C ASP A 462 -27.98 -7.06 -4.89
N ARG A 463 -28.52 -6.46 -5.95
CA ARG A 463 -28.62 -7.05 -7.27
C ARG A 463 -27.24 -7.40 -7.83
N THR A 464 -27.16 -8.61 -8.36
CA THR A 464 -25.97 -9.10 -9.06
C THR A 464 -26.24 -9.29 -10.54
N TYR A 465 -25.38 -8.69 -11.38
CA TYR A 465 -25.42 -8.82 -12.83
C TYR A 465 -24.17 -9.54 -13.29
N LEU A 466 -24.34 -10.72 -13.91
CA LEU A 466 -23.28 -11.59 -14.39
C LEU A 466 -23.36 -11.70 -15.91
N THR A 467 -22.46 -11.02 -16.62
CA THR A 467 -22.37 -11.04 -18.08
C THR A 467 -21.13 -11.84 -18.49
N SER A 468 -21.30 -13.12 -18.84
CA SER A 468 -20.17 -13.97 -19.26
C SER A 468 -20.29 -14.42 -20.71
N TRP A 469 -19.18 -14.27 -21.45
CA TRP A 469 -19.06 -14.61 -22.87
C TRP A 469 -18.48 -16.00 -23.13
N ARG A 470 -18.03 -16.69 -22.07
CA ARG A 470 -17.40 -18.01 -22.17
C ARG A 470 -17.65 -18.84 -20.92
N SER A 471 -16.89 -18.62 -19.84
CA SER A 471 -16.99 -19.43 -18.61
C SER A 471 -17.62 -18.65 -17.47
N MET A 472 -18.53 -19.29 -16.74
CA MET A 472 -19.16 -18.75 -15.55
C MET A 472 -19.37 -19.88 -14.55
N HIS A 473 -18.70 -19.82 -13.40
CA HIS A 473 -18.85 -20.79 -12.32
C HIS A 473 -19.21 -20.04 -11.06
N VAL A 474 -20.38 -20.33 -10.49
CA VAL A 474 -20.88 -19.71 -9.28
C VAL A 474 -21.28 -20.82 -8.32
N ASN A 475 -20.58 -20.89 -7.19
CA ASN A 475 -20.69 -22.00 -6.26
C ASN A 475 -20.79 -21.53 -4.81
N ARG A 476 -21.54 -22.27 -3.98
CA ARG A 476 -21.61 -22.07 -2.52
C ARG A 476 -21.92 -20.63 -2.09
N SER A 477 -22.63 -19.86 -2.91
CA SER A 477 -22.83 -18.42 -2.71
C SER A 477 -24.29 -18.05 -2.43
N THR A 478 -24.49 -16.93 -1.72
CA THR A 478 -25.83 -16.47 -1.30
C THR A 478 -26.20 -15.16 -1.98
N PHE A 479 -27.44 -15.04 -2.45
CA PHE A 479 -27.95 -13.87 -3.16
C PHE A 479 -29.31 -13.43 -2.60
N GLY A 480 -29.35 -12.26 -1.96
CA GLY A 480 -30.57 -11.73 -1.32
C GLY A 480 -31.53 -10.98 -2.26
N PHE A 481 -31.05 -10.51 -3.41
CA PHE A 481 -31.82 -9.67 -4.34
C PHE A 481 -31.90 -10.23 -5.77
N GLY A 482 -31.61 -11.53 -5.91
CA GLY A 482 -31.60 -12.23 -7.18
C GLY A 482 -30.39 -11.90 -8.05
N MET A 483 -30.31 -12.60 -9.19
CA MET A 483 -29.23 -12.47 -10.15
C MET A 483 -29.74 -12.42 -11.60
N ASP A 484 -29.05 -11.65 -12.43
CA ASP A 484 -29.28 -11.59 -13.88
C ASP A 484 -28.06 -12.16 -14.62
N ILE A 485 -28.28 -13.20 -15.42
CA ILE A 485 -27.26 -13.92 -16.18
C ILE A 485 -27.40 -13.61 -17.67
N SER A 486 -26.35 -13.05 -18.26
CA SER A 486 -26.29 -12.65 -19.66
C SER A 486 -24.93 -12.95 -20.31
N GLY A 487 -24.73 -12.54 -21.57
CA GLY A 487 -23.42 -12.63 -22.24
C GLY A 487 -23.18 -13.81 -23.19
N ASP A 488 -24.16 -14.71 -23.42
CA ASP A 488 -23.92 -15.96 -24.19
C ASP A 488 -22.94 -16.92 -23.49
N VAL A 489 -23.27 -17.27 -22.24
CA VAL A 489 -22.49 -18.20 -21.42
C VAL A 489 -22.33 -19.54 -22.13
N ARG A 490 -21.09 -19.96 -22.42
CA ARG A 490 -20.80 -21.19 -23.18
C ARG A 490 -20.46 -22.39 -22.31
N ASP A 491 -20.04 -22.12 -21.09
CA ASP A 491 -19.61 -23.08 -20.08
C ASP A 491 -20.04 -22.52 -18.72
N GLY A 492 -21.32 -22.68 -18.42
CA GLY A 492 -21.98 -22.09 -17.25
C GLY A 492 -22.34 -23.14 -16.21
N GLU A 493 -22.00 -22.86 -14.96
CA GLU A 493 -22.29 -23.68 -13.80
C GLU A 493 -22.79 -22.78 -12.66
N LEU A 494 -24.02 -22.99 -12.22
CA LEU A 494 -24.60 -22.38 -11.03
C LEU A 494 -24.96 -23.51 -10.06
N LEU A 495 -24.06 -23.75 -9.10
CA LEU A 495 -24.04 -24.96 -8.28
C LEU A 495 -24.11 -24.64 -6.79
N ASN A 496 -24.95 -25.34 -6.02
CA ASN A 496 -24.94 -25.23 -4.55
C ASN A 496 -25.09 -23.78 -4.06
N ASN A 497 -26.02 -22.98 -4.59
CA ASN A 497 -26.22 -21.59 -4.15
C ASN A 497 -27.55 -21.41 -3.43
N THR A 498 -27.69 -20.35 -2.65
CA THR A 498 -28.95 -19.94 -2.01
C THR A 498 -29.38 -18.57 -2.52
N ILE A 499 -30.46 -18.53 -3.30
CA ILE A 499 -31.05 -17.33 -3.88
C ILE A 499 -32.42 -17.12 -3.25
N VAL A 500 -32.54 -16.15 -2.35
CA VAL A 500 -33.70 -16.07 -1.46
C VAL A 500 -34.14 -14.65 -1.14
N GLY A 501 -35.45 -14.47 -0.98
CA GLY A 501 -36.02 -13.24 -0.39
C GLY A 501 -36.05 -12.03 -1.32
N SER A 502 -35.81 -12.23 -2.62
CA SER A 502 -35.89 -11.15 -3.59
C SER A 502 -37.33 -10.77 -3.87
N ARG A 503 -37.68 -9.48 -3.80
CA ARG A 503 -38.95 -8.98 -4.37
C ARG A 503 -38.99 -9.07 -5.92
N PHE A 504 -37.88 -9.44 -6.54
CA PHE A 504 -37.71 -9.65 -7.97
C PHE A 504 -37.54 -11.14 -8.27
N ASP A 505 -37.30 -11.48 -9.53
CA ASP A 505 -36.91 -12.84 -9.93
C ASP A 505 -35.63 -13.26 -9.19
N GLY A 506 -35.58 -14.51 -8.74
CA GLY A 506 -34.39 -15.11 -8.13
C GLY A 506 -33.29 -15.24 -9.17
N ILE A 507 -33.57 -15.90 -10.30
CA ILE A 507 -32.63 -16.04 -11.41
C ILE A 507 -33.32 -15.60 -12.70
N ILE A 508 -32.69 -14.67 -13.42
CA ILE A 508 -33.06 -14.33 -14.81
C ILE A 508 -31.96 -14.83 -15.73
N VAL A 509 -32.34 -15.60 -16.75
CA VAL A 509 -31.40 -16.10 -17.75
C VAL A 509 -31.79 -15.59 -19.13
N HIS A 510 -30.86 -14.92 -19.84
CA HIS A 510 -31.14 -14.33 -21.16
C HIS A 510 -30.60 -15.12 -22.36
N ARG A 511 -29.29 -15.37 -22.39
CA ARG A 511 -28.62 -16.08 -23.50
C ARG A 511 -27.46 -16.91 -22.96
N PHE A 512 -27.46 -18.19 -23.32
CA PHE A 512 -26.43 -19.16 -23.02
C PHE A 512 -26.39 -20.20 -24.15
N SER A 513 -25.27 -20.92 -24.26
CA SER A 513 -25.11 -22.12 -25.09
C SER A 513 -25.03 -23.39 -24.25
N ASN A 514 -24.44 -23.32 -23.05
CA ASN A 514 -24.46 -24.39 -22.06
C ASN A 514 -24.50 -23.78 -20.65
N LEU A 515 -25.52 -24.14 -19.87
CA LEU A 515 -25.71 -23.64 -18.53
C LEU A 515 -26.33 -24.73 -17.66
N GLU A 516 -25.59 -25.15 -16.64
CA GLU A 516 -26.05 -26.06 -15.60
C GLU A 516 -26.53 -25.25 -14.39
N ILE A 517 -27.71 -25.57 -13.88
CA ILE A 517 -28.25 -25.00 -12.64
C ILE A 517 -28.61 -26.17 -11.74
N LYS A 518 -27.76 -26.50 -10.76
CA LYS A 518 -27.93 -27.69 -9.91
C LYS A 518 -27.70 -27.40 -8.43
N ASN A 519 -28.39 -28.16 -7.57
CA ASN A 519 -28.24 -28.10 -6.11
C ASN A 519 -28.50 -26.70 -5.49
N ASN A 520 -29.28 -25.83 -6.14
CA ASN A 520 -29.54 -24.50 -5.60
C ASN A 520 -30.85 -24.46 -4.80
N ILE A 521 -30.87 -23.68 -3.72
CA ILE A 521 -32.11 -23.20 -3.09
C ILE A 521 -32.51 -21.90 -3.77
N ILE A 522 -33.72 -21.85 -4.34
CA ILE A 522 -34.28 -20.67 -5.01
C ILE A 522 -35.69 -20.44 -4.44
N ALA A 523 -35.77 -19.67 -3.37
CA ALA A 523 -36.98 -19.61 -2.55
C ALA A 523 -37.44 -18.20 -2.20
N PHE A 524 -38.75 -18.03 -1.98
CA PHE A 524 -39.33 -16.78 -1.47
C PHE A 524 -39.02 -15.54 -2.32
N ASN A 525 -38.85 -15.71 -3.64
CA ASN A 525 -38.63 -14.63 -4.59
C ASN A 525 -39.93 -14.18 -5.28
N GLY A 526 -39.86 -13.23 -6.22
CA GLY A 526 -40.93 -12.94 -7.17
C GLY A 526 -41.19 -14.15 -8.07
N VAL A 527 -40.29 -14.39 -9.01
CA VAL A 527 -40.20 -15.64 -9.77
C VAL A 527 -38.98 -16.44 -9.30
N GLY A 528 -39.05 -17.76 -9.23
CA GLY A 528 -37.88 -18.60 -8.93
C GLY A 528 -36.83 -18.52 -10.04
N ILE A 529 -37.10 -19.19 -11.16
CA ILE A 529 -36.25 -19.13 -12.37
C ILE A 529 -37.08 -18.55 -13.52
N ASN A 530 -36.58 -17.46 -14.11
CA ASN A 530 -37.12 -16.83 -15.30
C ASN A 530 -36.20 -17.04 -16.50
N ASN A 531 -36.47 -18.07 -17.28
CA ASN A 531 -35.77 -18.34 -18.53
C ASN A 531 -36.37 -17.49 -19.67
N ARG A 532 -35.62 -16.46 -20.09
CA ARG A 532 -35.97 -15.61 -21.24
C ARG A 532 -35.26 -16.06 -22.52
N HIS A 533 -34.48 -17.14 -22.45
CA HIS A 533 -33.86 -17.75 -23.60
C HIS A 533 -34.82 -18.70 -24.34
N PHE A 534 -34.51 -19.02 -25.59
CA PHE A 534 -35.30 -19.99 -26.36
C PHE A 534 -34.88 -21.44 -26.10
N GLU A 535 -33.66 -21.67 -25.58
CA GLU A 535 -33.20 -22.97 -25.09
C GLU A 535 -33.43 -23.09 -23.58
N HIS A 536 -33.37 -24.33 -23.08
CA HIS A 536 -33.54 -24.63 -21.66
C HIS A 536 -32.18 -24.96 -21.03
N PRO A 537 -31.86 -24.42 -19.84
CA PRO A 537 -30.66 -24.83 -19.11
C PRO A 537 -30.78 -26.28 -18.62
N ASP A 538 -29.64 -26.94 -18.39
CA ASP A 538 -29.62 -28.26 -17.73
C ASP A 538 -29.85 -28.07 -16.24
N MET A 539 -31.05 -28.45 -15.79
CA MET A 539 -31.48 -28.24 -14.42
C MET A 539 -31.68 -29.58 -13.72
N ALA A 540 -31.13 -29.72 -12.52
CA ALA A 540 -31.36 -30.88 -11.68
C ALA A 540 -31.18 -30.55 -10.19
N PHE A 541 -31.84 -31.31 -9.32
CA PHE A 541 -31.62 -31.24 -7.86
C PHE A 541 -31.72 -29.83 -7.23
N ASN A 542 -32.50 -28.90 -7.80
CA ASN A 542 -32.75 -27.59 -7.18
C ASN A 542 -33.96 -27.65 -6.24
N CYS A 543 -33.93 -26.92 -5.14
CA CYS A 543 -35.11 -26.63 -4.32
C CYS A 543 -35.70 -25.28 -4.74
N VAL A 544 -36.84 -25.30 -5.44
CA VAL A 544 -37.52 -24.07 -5.89
C VAL A 544 -38.90 -23.97 -5.24
N TYR A 545 -39.06 -23.05 -4.29
CA TYR A 545 -40.20 -23.03 -3.38
C TYR A 545 -40.66 -21.63 -2.97
N GLY A 546 -41.97 -21.45 -2.77
CA GLY A 546 -42.52 -20.26 -2.12
C GLY A 546 -42.34 -18.95 -2.90
N ASN A 547 -42.02 -19.00 -4.20
CA ASN A 547 -41.93 -17.80 -5.04
C ASN A 547 -43.34 -17.26 -5.32
N SER A 548 -43.52 -15.94 -5.28
CA SER A 548 -44.84 -15.30 -5.18
C SER A 548 -45.61 -15.23 -6.50
N GLU A 549 -44.91 -15.23 -7.64
CA GLU A 549 -45.49 -15.22 -8.98
C GLU A 549 -45.45 -16.63 -9.61
N ASP A 550 -44.26 -17.21 -9.76
CA ASP A 550 -44.07 -18.56 -10.29
C ASP A 550 -42.73 -19.15 -9.79
N ASN A 551 -42.64 -20.47 -9.70
CA ASN A 551 -41.36 -21.14 -9.45
C ASN A 551 -40.55 -21.27 -10.75
N TRP A 552 -41.22 -21.50 -11.89
CA TRP A 552 -40.57 -21.82 -13.16
C TRP A 552 -41.26 -21.07 -14.31
N LEU A 553 -40.68 -19.95 -14.73
CA LEU A 553 -41.18 -19.16 -15.85
C LEU A 553 -40.30 -19.39 -17.08
N GLY A 554 -40.91 -19.81 -18.20
CA GLY A 554 -40.19 -20.10 -19.44
C GLY A 554 -39.33 -21.37 -19.39
N CYS A 555 -39.48 -22.19 -18.35
CA CYS A 555 -38.75 -23.45 -18.16
C CYS A 555 -39.57 -24.46 -17.35
N GLU A 556 -39.09 -25.70 -17.27
CA GLU A 556 -39.74 -26.77 -16.52
C GLU A 556 -38.82 -27.29 -15.41
N ARG A 557 -39.41 -27.91 -14.39
CA ARG A 557 -38.66 -28.51 -13.29
C ARG A 557 -37.71 -29.60 -13.79
N GLY A 558 -36.44 -29.50 -13.39
CA GLY A 558 -35.40 -30.48 -13.63
C GLY A 558 -35.54 -31.79 -12.84
N GLN A 559 -34.86 -32.85 -13.28
CA GLN A 559 -34.82 -34.13 -12.55
C GLN A 559 -34.27 -33.93 -11.13
N GLY A 560 -34.85 -34.62 -10.14
CA GLY A 560 -34.37 -34.55 -8.75
C GLY A 560 -34.61 -33.22 -8.05
N SER A 561 -35.03 -32.17 -8.76
CA SER A 561 -35.44 -30.89 -8.16
C SER A 561 -36.67 -31.09 -7.29
N MET A 562 -36.93 -30.20 -6.34
CA MET A 562 -38.09 -30.26 -5.43
C MET A 562 -38.70 -28.87 -5.21
N SER A 563 -39.91 -28.87 -4.66
CA SER A 563 -40.65 -27.65 -4.30
C SER A 563 -41.23 -27.81 -2.90
N LEU A 564 -40.33 -27.98 -1.93
CA LEU A 564 -40.63 -28.08 -0.51
C LEU A 564 -39.98 -26.91 0.22
N ASP A 565 -40.49 -26.58 1.40
CA ASP A 565 -39.91 -25.51 2.22
C ASP A 565 -38.47 -25.87 2.58
N PRO A 566 -37.46 -25.05 2.23
CA PRO A 566 -36.08 -25.32 2.60
C PRO A 566 -35.81 -25.24 4.10
N LEU A 567 -36.74 -24.74 4.93
CA LEU A 567 -36.62 -24.64 6.39
C LEU A 567 -35.27 -24.03 6.82
N MET A 568 -35.06 -22.77 6.45
CA MET A 568 -33.89 -21.98 6.88
C MET A 568 -34.16 -21.30 8.23
N GLU A 569 -33.11 -21.09 9.03
CA GLU A 569 -33.17 -20.44 10.36
C GLU A 569 -33.95 -19.11 10.36
N ASP A 570 -33.45 -18.09 9.63
CA ASP A 570 -34.11 -16.79 9.48
C ASP A 570 -33.63 -16.09 8.21
N TYR A 571 -34.20 -16.46 7.06
CA TYR A 571 -33.84 -15.87 5.77
C TYR A 571 -34.07 -14.35 5.70
N GLN A 572 -34.98 -13.80 6.52
CA GLN A 572 -35.25 -12.36 6.57
C GLN A 572 -34.12 -11.58 7.26
N ARG A 573 -33.33 -12.26 8.09
CA ARG A 573 -32.11 -11.74 8.72
C ARG A 573 -30.83 -12.20 8.01
N SER A 574 -30.95 -12.79 6.83
CA SER A 574 -29.83 -13.37 6.09
C SER A 574 -29.12 -14.53 6.80
N GLU A 575 -29.85 -15.25 7.66
CA GLU A 575 -29.42 -16.49 8.31
C GLU A 575 -29.94 -17.67 7.49
N TYR A 576 -29.12 -18.17 6.56
CA TYR A 576 -29.51 -19.16 5.55
C TYR A 576 -29.11 -20.60 5.88
N ASN A 577 -28.66 -20.87 7.11
CA ASN A 577 -28.39 -22.25 7.54
C ASN A 577 -29.69 -23.06 7.53
N LEU A 578 -29.57 -24.34 7.21
CA LEU A 578 -30.68 -25.28 7.22
C LEU A 578 -31.02 -25.69 8.67
N MET A 579 -32.30 -25.78 8.98
CA MET A 579 -32.76 -26.44 10.20
C MET A 579 -32.65 -27.96 10.05
N GLU A 580 -32.52 -28.69 11.17
CA GLU A 580 -32.36 -30.16 11.22
C GLU A 580 -33.42 -30.95 10.43
N ASP A 581 -34.65 -30.42 10.33
CA ASP A 581 -35.75 -31.07 9.60
C ASP A 581 -35.82 -30.67 8.11
N SER A 582 -34.83 -29.94 7.59
CA SER A 582 -34.86 -29.43 6.22
C SER A 582 -34.86 -30.56 5.18
N PRO A 583 -35.74 -30.49 4.15
CA PRO A 583 -35.73 -31.45 3.05
C PRO A 583 -34.51 -31.29 2.13
N CYS A 584 -33.73 -30.21 2.28
CA CYS A 584 -32.54 -29.92 1.48
C CYS A 584 -31.30 -30.69 1.95
N ILE A 585 -31.33 -31.26 3.15
CA ILE A 585 -30.25 -32.06 3.72
C ILE A 585 -30.15 -33.40 2.99
N ASP A 586 -28.93 -33.81 2.64
CA ASP A 586 -28.58 -35.03 1.88
C ASP A 586 -29.33 -35.17 0.54
N ALA A 587 -29.80 -34.07 -0.04
CA ALA A 587 -30.76 -34.10 -1.15
C ALA A 587 -30.15 -33.77 -2.52
N GLY A 588 -28.93 -33.22 -2.57
CA GLY A 588 -28.29 -32.73 -3.79
C GLY A 588 -27.75 -33.84 -4.69
N ASP A 589 -27.28 -33.49 -5.87
CA ASP A 589 -26.86 -34.44 -6.91
C ASP A 589 -25.81 -35.44 -6.38
N PRO A 590 -26.08 -36.76 -6.38
CA PRO A 590 -25.17 -37.77 -5.82
C PRO A 590 -23.87 -37.95 -6.63
N SER A 591 -23.74 -37.31 -7.79
CA SER A 591 -22.49 -37.30 -8.57
C SER A 591 -21.49 -36.25 -8.09
N PHE A 592 -21.90 -35.31 -7.24
CA PHE A 592 -21.04 -34.28 -6.66
C PHE A 592 -20.18 -34.82 -5.51
N PRO A 593 -19.06 -34.15 -5.17
CA PRO A 593 -18.31 -34.45 -3.96
C PRO A 593 -19.20 -34.39 -2.71
N LEU A 594 -18.89 -35.25 -1.73
CA LEU A 594 -19.52 -35.22 -0.40
C LEU A 594 -19.26 -33.88 0.29
N ASP A 595 -20.15 -33.52 1.21
CA ASP A 595 -19.93 -32.37 2.08
C ASP A 595 -18.83 -32.65 3.12
N PRO A 596 -18.31 -31.62 3.82
CA PRO A 596 -17.18 -31.77 4.74
C PRO A 596 -17.39 -32.80 5.87
N ASP A 597 -18.63 -33.09 6.25
CA ASP A 597 -19.03 -34.11 7.21
C ASP A 597 -19.20 -35.51 6.60
N GLU A 598 -18.73 -35.71 5.37
CA GLU A 598 -18.82 -36.94 4.58
C GLU A 598 -20.24 -37.36 4.20
N SER A 599 -21.24 -36.49 4.39
CA SER A 599 -22.62 -36.72 3.99
C SER A 599 -22.84 -36.45 2.48
N ARG A 600 -24.00 -36.85 1.95
CA ARG A 600 -24.34 -36.55 0.55
C ARG A 600 -24.54 -35.05 0.44
N VAL A 601 -24.04 -34.44 -0.64
CA VAL A 601 -24.13 -32.98 -0.81
C VAL A 601 -25.54 -32.44 -0.57
N ASP A 602 -25.63 -31.37 0.20
CA ASP A 602 -26.85 -30.63 0.46
C ASP A 602 -27.25 -29.75 -0.72
N ILE A 603 -28.54 -29.40 -0.78
CA ILE A 603 -29.02 -28.38 -1.71
C ILE A 603 -28.90 -27.03 -1.02
N GLY A 604 -28.12 -26.10 -1.58
CA GLY A 604 -27.93 -24.74 -1.06
C GLY A 604 -26.47 -24.34 -0.89
N ALA A 605 -26.26 -23.10 -0.43
CA ALA A 605 -24.93 -22.53 -0.20
C ALA A 605 -24.19 -23.11 1.01
N TYR A 606 -24.95 -23.51 2.03
CA TYR A 606 -24.44 -24.03 3.30
C TYR A 606 -24.93 -25.47 3.47
N TYR A 607 -24.01 -26.35 3.85
CA TYR A 607 -24.36 -27.71 4.25
C TYR A 607 -24.78 -27.70 5.73
N PHE A 608 -25.63 -28.65 6.08
CA PHE A 608 -25.97 -28.98 7.45
C PHE A 608 -24.94 -29.99 7.97
N ASP A 609 -24.24 -29.62 9.04
CA ASP A 609 -23.30 -30.53 9.69
C ASP A 609 -24.06 -31.57 10.51
N HIS A 610 -24.03 -32.83 10.06
CA HIS A 610 -24.67 -33.96 10.75
C HIS A 610 -23.98 -34.33 12.07
N GLU A 611 -22.82 -33.77 12.38
CA GLU A 611 -22.22 -33.91 13.70
C GLU A 611 -22.74 -32.82 14.64
N PRO A 612 -23.72 -33.11 15.53
CA PRO A 612 -24.16 -32.15 16.53
C PRO A 612 -23.02 -31.95 17.52
N TRP A 613 -22.21 -30.90 17.33
CA TRP A 613 -21.10 -30.57 18.23
C TRP A 613 -20.38 -31.84 18.68
N SER A 614 -19.51 -32.41 17.83
CA SER A 614 -18.31 -32.98 18.42
C SER A 614 -17.79 -31.90 19.37
N ILE A 615 -17.88 -32.16 20.69
CA ILE A 615 -17.28 -31.31 21.72
C ILE A 615 -15.94 -30.97 21.13
N ASP A 616 -15.77 -29.69 20.76
CA ASP A 616 -14.59 -29.16 20.10
C ASP A 616 -13.43 -29.97 20.67
N GLU A 617 -12.93 -30.95 19.90
CA GLU A 617 -11.60 -31.45 20.15
C GLU A 617 -10.76 -30.26 19.71
N THR A 618 -10.79 -29.19 20.52
CA THR A 618 -9.78 -28.17 20.58
C THR A 618 -8.53 -28.98 20.50
N PRO A 619 -7.81 -28.94 19.35
CA PRO A 619 -6.76 -29.91 19.09
C PRO A 619 -5.89 -29.85 20.32
N ILE A 620 -5.80 -30.98 21.06
CA ILE A 620 -5.23 -30.97 22.42
C ILE A 620 -3.91 -30.25 22.26
N PRO A 621 -3.75 -29.04 22.83
CA PRO A 621 -2.69 -28.18 22.37
C PRO A 621 -1.38 -28.90 22.63
N GLU A 622 -0.62 -29.27 21.59
CA GLU A 622 0.62 -30.03 21.80
C GLU A 622 1.58 -29.24 22.72
N ASN A 623 1.42 -27.91 22.76
CA ASN A 623 2.26 -27.00 23.51
C ASN A 623 1.44 -25.92 24.24
N PHE A 624 1.94 -25.52 25.41
CA PHE A 624 1.47 -24.34 26.13
C PHE A 624 1.76 -23.06 25.33
N GLN A 625 0.75 -22.26 25.04
CA GLN A 625 0.90 -20.95 24.38
C GLN A 625 0.26 -19.83 25.21
N ILE A 626 0.85 -18.63 25.13
CA ILE A 626 0.33 -17.44 25.81
C ILE A 626 0.38 -16.21 24.90
N SER A 627 -0.78 -15.57 24.75
CA SER A 627 -0.95 -14.28 24.10
C SER A 627 -1.61 -13.30 25.07
N THR A 628 -1.40 -12.01 24.80
CA THR A 628 -1.82 -10.93 25.69
C THR A 628 -2.30 -9.77 24.83
N PHE A 629 -3.51 -9.28 25.08
CA PHE A 629 -4.13 -8.21 24.30
C PHE A 629 -4.93 -7.24 25.20
N PRO A 630 -4.84 -5.92 25.00
CA PRO A 630 -3.87 -5.26 24.15
C PRO A 630 -2.45 -5.38 24.74
N ASN A 631 -1.40 -5.37 23.93
CA ASN A 631 -0.02 -5.27 24.41
C ASN A 631 0.79 -4.47 23.36
N PRO A 632 0.96 -3.14 23.54
CA PRO A 632 0.92 -2.41 24.82
C PRO A 632 -0.47 -2.24 25.47
N PHE A 633 -0.53 -2.18 26.81
CA PHE A 633 -1.76 -2.02 27.61
C PHE A 633 -1.69 -0.80 28.53
N ASN A 634 -2.83 -0.24 28.96
CA ASN A 634 -2.88 0.85 29.95
C ASN A 634 -3.23 0.34 31.37
N SER A 635 -4.46 -0.13 31.58
CA SER A 635 -5.05 -0.46 32.88
C SER A 635 -5.72 -1.84 32.90
N SER A 636 -6.00 -2.40 31.72
CA SER A 636 -6.58 -3.72 31.53
C SER A 636 -5.78 -4.54 30.52
N LEU A 637 -5.59 -5.82 30.81
CA LEU A 637 -4.90 -6.77 29.96
C LEU A 637 -5.70 -8.06 29.90
N ARG A 638 -6.04 -8.52 28.69
CA ARG A 638 -6.53 -9.89 28.47
C ARG A 638 -5.34 -10.81 28.27
N VAL A 639 -5.34 -11.92 28.97
CA VAL A 639 -4.34 -12.98 28.85
C VAL A 639 -5.07 -14.21 28.32
N SER A 640 -4.71 -14.65 27.12
CA SER A 640 -5.22 -15.90 26.53
C SER A 640 -4.14 -16.96 26.65
N ILE A 641 -4.46 -18.06 27.32
CA ILE A 641 -3.59 -19.19 27.56
C ILE A 641 -4.19 -20.42 26.88
N ILE A 642 -3.39 -21.10 26.07
CA ILE A 642 -3.76 -22.38 25.49
C ILE A 642 -2.95 -23.46 26.21
N ASN A 643 -3.61 -24.45 26.81
CA ASN A 643 -2.96 -25.43 27.69
C ASN A 643 -3.36 -26.90 27.36
N PRO A 644 -2.40 -27.84 27.23
CA PRO A 644 -2.66 -29.25 26.93
C PRO A 644 -3.51 -30.02 27.95
N GLN A 645 -3.40 -29.69 29.25
CA GLN A 645 -3.99 -30.47 30.36
C GLN A 645 -4.38 -29.55 31.51
N PRO A 646 -5.44 -29.82 32.29
CA PRO A 646 -5.83 -28.96 33.40
C PRO A 646 -4.72 -28.80 34.46
N GLU A 647 -4.38 -27.57 34.83
CA GLU A 647 -3.32 -27.27 35.81
C GLU A 647 -3.61 -25.97 36.58
N ASN A 648 -3.24 -25.91 37.85
CA ASN A 648 -3.29 -24.68 38.63
C ASN A 648 -1.96 -23.94 38.51
N VAL A 649 -2.01 -22.71 38.00
CA VAL A 649 -0.83 -21.91 37.70
C VAL A 649 -0.78 -20.68 38.60
N GLU A 650 0.34 -20.51 39.30
CA GLU A 650 0.65 -19.25 39.96
C GLU A 650 1.18 -18.26 38.92
N TRP A 651 0.62 -17.06 38.90
CA TRP A 651 1.07 -15.98 38.03
C TRP A 651 1.44 -14.74 38.85
N SER A 652 2.39 -13.97 38.32
CA SER A 652 2.80 -12.69 38.87
C SER A 652 3.27 -11.76 37.75
N ILE A 653 2.83 -10.51 37.76
CA ILE A 653 3.44 -9.44 36.95
C ILE A 653 4.63 -8.90 37.74
N VAL A 654 5.81 -8.91 37.12
CA VAL A 654 7.04 -8.38 37.69
C VAL A 654 7.60 -7.25 36.84
N ASN A 655 8.23 -6.27 37.48
CA ASN A 655 9.01 -5.25 36.76
C ASN A 655 10.41 -5.78 36.37
N ILE A 656 11.20 -4.98 35.65
CA ILE A 656 12.56 -5.34 35.22
C ILE A 656 13.53 -5.65 36.38
N ASN A 657 13.23 -5.16 37.59
CA ASN A 657 14.01 -5.43 38.80
C ASN A 657 13.54 -6.69 39.54
N GLY A 658 12.56 -7.42 38.99
CA GLY A 658 11.99 -8.63 39.58
C GLY A 658 11.02 -8.39 40.73
N GLN A 659 10.60 -7.14 40.98
CA GLN A 659 9.60 -6.84 42.01
C GLN A 659 8.21 -7.23 41.51
N ILE A 660 7.44 -7.94 42.34
CA ILE A 660 6.06 -8.35 42.05
C ILE A 660 5.14 -7.14 42.20
N ILE A 661 4.42 -6.82 41.13
CA ILE A 661 3.46 -5.72 41.04
C ILE A 661 2.03 -6.22 41.31
N SER A 662 1.71 -7.39 40.77
CA SER A 662 0.42 -8.06 40.95
C SER A 662 0.61 -9.57 40.79
N GLY A 663 -0.26 -10.38 41.38
CA GLY A 663 -0.17 -11.83 41.26
C GLY A 663 -1.39 -12.54 41.82
N GLY A 664 -1.53 -13.81 41.46
CA GLY A 664 -2.64 -14.65 41.87
C GLY A 664 -2.48 -16.09 41.39
N GLN A 665 -3.57 -16.84 41.45
CA GLN A 665 -3.64 -18.20 40.96
C GLN A 665 -4.75 -18.30 39.90
N TRP A 666 -4.47 -19.03 38.83
CA TRP A 666 -5.44 -19.39 37.80
C TRP A 666 -5.59 -20.90 37.76
N ASN A 667 -6.83 -21.37 37.67
CA ASN A 667 -7.13 -22.76 37.36
C ASN A 667 -7.32 -22.83 35.85
N LEU A 668 -6.39 -23.46 35.15
CA LEU A 668 -6.47 -23.65 33.71
C LEU A 668 -7.23 -24.94 33.42
N GLU A 669 -8.21 -24.86 32.53
CA GLU A 669 -8.83 -26.01 31.88
C GLU A 669 -8.02 -26.42 30.65
N GLN A 670 -8.32 -27.61 30.10
CA GLN A 670 -7.74 -28.05 28.83
C GLN A 670 -8.27 -27.18 27.68
N GLY A 671 -7.40 -26.75 26.77
CA GLY A 671 -7.76 -25.87 25.65
C GLY A 671 -7.52 -24.39 25.95
N LYS A 672 -8.35 -23.50 25.40
CA LYS A 672 -8.20 -22.04 25.49
C LYS A 672 -8.83 -21.49 26.78
N ASN A 673 -8.05 -20.74 27.55
CA ASN A 673 -8.44 -20.08 28.78
C ASN A 673 -8.20 -18.57 28.65
N GLU A 674 -9.21 -17.75 28.93
CA GLU A 674 -9.09 -16.29 28.91
C GLU A 674 -9.25 -15.68 30.30
N PHE A 675 -8.27 -14.86 30.70
CA PHE A 675 -8.30 -14.11 31.96
C PHE A 675 -8.20 -12.62 31.66
N THR A 676 -9.03 -11.82 32.33
CA THR A 676 -8.94 -10.36 32.24
C THR A 676 -8.38 -9.80 33.54
N LEU A 677 -7.23 -9.15 33.46
CA LEU A 677 -6.62 -8.42 34.55
C LEU A 677 -7.02 -6.96 34.46
N ASN A 678 -7.95 -6.54 35.32
CA ASN A 678 -8.45 -5.17 35.40
C ASN A 678 -7.77 -4.39 36.54
N SER A 679 -7.71 -3.07 36.40
CA SER A 679 -7.23 -2.16 37.45
C SER A 679 -5.81 -2.49 37.93
N LEU A 680 -4.92 -2.83 37.01
CA LEU A 680 -3.50 -2.97 37.29
C LEU A 680 -2.93 -1.57 37.62
N ASN A 681 -2.74 -1.28 38.91
CA ASN A 681 -2.13 -0.03 39.39
C ASN A 681 -0.62 -0.03 39.09
N ILE A 682 -0.28 0.18 37.83
CA ILE A 682 1.10 0.26 37.35
C ILE A 682 1.42 1.73 37.12
N ASP A 683 1.95 2.40 38.14
CA ASP A 683 2.16 3.85 38.14
C ASP A 683 3.32 4.32 37.24
N THR A 684 4.03 3.40 36.58
CA THR A 684 5.19 3.71 35.75
C THR A 684 5.09 3.00 34.40
N PRO A 685 4.97 3.75 33.28
CA PRO A 685 5.05 3.19 31.94
C PRO A 685 6.38 2.46 31.76
N GLY A 686 6.35 1.31 31.08
CA GLY A 686 7.57 0.53 30.87
C GLY A 686 7.34 -0.93 30.57
N VAL A 687 8.44 -1.69 30.58
CA VAL A 687 8.44 -3.13 30.32
C VAL A 687 8.20 -3.89 31.62
N TYR A 688 7.21 -4.77 31.58
CA TYR A 688 6.89 -5.72 32.64
C TYR A 688 6.94 -7.14 32.08
N PHE A 689 6.95 -8.13 32.97
CA PHE A 689 6.86 -9.53 32.58
C PHE A 689 5.74 -10.21 33.34
N LEU A 690 4.81 -10.82 32.62
CA LEU A 690 3.91 -11.80 33.19
C LEU A 690 4.68 -13.10 33.37
N LYS A 691 4.94 -13.47 34.62
CA LYS A 691 5.62 -14.69 35.03
C LYS A 691 4.59 -15.72 35.49
N PHE A 692 4.76 -16.97 35.12
CA PHE A 692 3.91 -18.07 35.57
C PHE A 692 4.70 -19.37 35.79
N GLY A 693 4.25 -20.18 36.74
CA GLY A 693 4.82 -21.49 37.06
C GLY A 693 4.03 -22.62 36.40
N LEU A 694 4.69 -23.44 35.58
CA LEU A 694 4.11 -24.60 34.89
C LEU A 694 5.01 -25.81 35.07
N ASN A 695 4.49 -26.92 35.58
CA ASN A 695 5.24 -28.18 35.69
C ASN A 695 6.64 -28.05 36.32
N GLY A 696 6.78 -27.17 37.33
CA GLY A 696 8.06 -26.89 38.00
C GLY A 696 9.04 -25.98 37.22
N MET A 697 8.65 -25.49 36.03
CA MET A 697 9.38 -24.49 35.25
C MET A 697 8.74 -23.11 35.35
N THR A 698 9.55 -22.07 35.22
CA THR A 698 9.07 -20.68 35.12
C THR A 698 9.10 -20.23 33.66
N LYS A 699 8.01 -19.65 33.18
CA LYS A 699 7.91 -19.01 31.86
C LYS A 699 7.57 -17.52 32.03
N HIS A 700 7.86 -16.73 31.00
CA HIS A 700 7.64 -15.29 31.00
C HIS A 700 7.06 -14.80 29.67
N LYS A 701 6.15 -13.83 29.73
CA LYS A 701 5.64 -13.07 28.58
C LYS A 701 5.91 -11.59 28.81
N LYS A 702 6.56 -10.94 27.84
CA LYS A 702 6.84 -9.50 27.89
C LYS A 702 5.53 -8.72 27.76
N LEU A 703 5.33 -7.74 28.64
CA LEU A 703 4.23 -6.78 28.63
C LEU A 703 4.78 -5.36 28.51
N ILE A 704 4.08 -4.49 27.79
CA ILE A 704 4.41 -3.07 27.66
C ILE A 704 3.26 -2.27 28.27
N CYS A 705 3.50 -1.60 29.40
CA CYS A 705 2.53 -0.73 30.04
C CYS A 705 2.70 0.71 29.51
N LEU A 706 1.60 1.33 29.07
CA LEU A 706 1.50 2.72 28.67
C LEU A 706 1.08 3.60 29.87
N PRO A 707 1.21 4.95 29.76
CA PRO A 707 0.77 5.89 30.79
C PRO A 707 -0.72 5.89 31.10
#